data_AF-A0A2U1NHA7-F1
#
_entry.id   AF-A0A2U1NHA7-F1
#
_cell.length_a   1.000
_cell.length_b   1.000
_cell.length_c   1.000
_cell.angle_alpha   90.00
_cell.angle_beta   90.00
_cell.angle_gamma   90.00
#
_symmetry.space_group_name_H-M   'P 1'
#
loop_
_entity.id
_entity.type
_entity.pdbx_description
1 polymer ?
#
loop_
_entity_poly.entity_id
_entity_poly.type
_entity_poly.pdbx_seq_one_letter_code
_entity_poly.pdbx_strand_id
1 'polypeptide(L)'
;MNHLFRTNFKEMNAHDGRSQTTLGVWIAKCNDIEPCTIIMDLEGNDGRERGKDDTAFEKQIALFALAVSDIVLINMWCNDIGREQAANKPLLRTIFQVMLQLFTPRKTTLMFVIRDKTNTPLEKLESLLREDTQKIQVEALAHYLYKKEEFKEEVAILRKKFSKSIKAGGLAGDRRGVVPASGFSISAQEIWKVIKENKDLDLPSHKAMVANIRCEEIANEEYSSFTANEEWLKLKELVKSNLVPGFGKKVSSLLGNSLSSYDKEATYFEESSKNAKRKQLEDNLIHLVQPTYQLMLEHMISGTSNNFKNAFTDALKEGNGFALAARDCRKKFMTVFDEQYQEALIEQGNWDSSKEWDKFTSDLDSHITEVRNTKLSELTALNESKLEKALNGPVEALLKRGTDETWSRIRTHLHHETEVAVSEFSFALSGFEIDEQAEEIMISNLKDHAIGIIERKAREEAAKVSTYVKDRFISTFNYDNDLRTRVWTNGEDIPAITTTARSSCLKLLSALAAIRLNEDTDTVREMLDLALGGPNRTQDILVTNTWEKVPATKTLITPVECISVWNQLQRETEYTITQALASQEQYNRNVEERKAQEQKELERNKREENERKERERIERERNERDERDRIERDRIERERNERDEQDRKERECIEHERIKREEKERNERELRERERNEREDRERNERNERERIDRERNDQLLNELNDRIKRQEHVRPLPPVCSIQ
;
A
#
# COMPACT_ATOMS: atom_id res chain seq x y z
N MET A 1 -57.09 19.18 -85.21
CA MET A 1 -57.38 20.47 -84.53
C MET A 1 -57.44 21.66 -85.50
N ASN A 2 -56.43 21.85 -86.34
CA ASN A 2 -56.24 23.02 -87.23
C ASN A 2 -57.49 23.48 -88.00
N HIS A 3 -58.16 22.60 -88.76
CA HIS A 3 -59.38 22.95 -89.53
C HIS A 3 -60.54 23.50 -88.68
N LEU A 4 -60.71 22.99 -87.45
CA LEU A 4 -61.82 23.39 -86.57
C LEU A 4 -61.56 24.73 -85.88
N PHE A 5 -60.34 24.93 -85.38
CA PHE A 5 -59.99 26.06 -84.52
C PHE A 5 -59.15 27.17 -85.18
N ARG A 6 -58.71 26.98 -86.43
CA ARG A 6 -57.77 27.87 -87.16
C ARG A 6 -56.42 28.00 -86.43
N THR A 7 -55.87 26.86 -86.02
CA THR A 7 -54.54 26.71 -85.41
C THR A 7 -53.53 26.16 -86.43
N ASN A 8 -52.25 26.12 -86.05
CA ASN A 8 -51.14 25.61 -86.87
C ASN A 8 -50.26 24.61 -86.09
N PHE A 9 -50.87 23.57 -85.53
CA PHE A 9 -50.15 22.43 -84.96
C PHE A 9 -49.50 21.60 -86.08
N LYS A 10 -48.37 20.96 -85.79
CA LYS A 10 -47.63 20.11 -86.73
C LYS A 10 -48.46 18.86 -87.10
N GLU A 11 -48.83 18.71 -88.36
CA GLU A 11 -49.49 17.50 -88.88
C GLU A 11 -48.46 16.53 -89.48
N MET A 12 -48.76 15.23 -89.46
CA MET A 12 -47.89 14.17 -89.96
C MET A 12 -47.73 14.26 -91.48
N ASN A 13 -46.51 14.34 -92.00
CA ASN A 13 -46.26 14.29 -93.42
C ASN A 13 -46.40 12.84 -93.93
N ALA A 14 -47.48 12.57 -94.67
CA ALA A 14 -47.79 11.23 -95.18
C ALA A 14 -46.73 10.66 -96.15
N HIS A 15 -45.84 11.49 -96.69
CA HIS A 15 -44.74 11.05 -97.55
C HIS A 15 -43.52 10.50 -96.78
N ASP A 16 -43.34 10.89 -95.51
CA ASP A 16 -42.19 10.49 -94.69
C ASP A 16 -42.44 9.16 -93.93
N GLY A 17 -43.64 8.58 -94.09
CA GLY A 17 -44.11 7.37 -93.41
C GLY A 17 -45.22 7.65 -92.40
N ARG A 18 -45.49 6.67 -91.54
CA ARG A 18 -46.40 6.81 -90.39
C ARG A 18 -45.57 6.78 -89.11
N SER A 19 -45.52 7.91 -88.41
CA SER A 19 -44.77 8.09 -87.17
C SER A 19 -45.46 9.09 -86.24
N GLN A 20 -45.10 9.03 -84.97
CA GLN A 20 -45.49 10.00 -83.96
C GLN A 20 -45.07 11.42 -84.37
N THR A 21 -45.97 12.40 -84.20
CA THR A 21 -45.77 13.78 -84.67
C THR A 21 -45.98 14.84 -83.59
N THR A 22 -47.07 14.73 -82.80
CA THR A 22 -47.25 15.50 -81.56
C THR A 22 -46.48 14.80 -80.44
N LEU A 23 -45.69 15.56 -79.68
CA LEU A 23 -44.90 15.09 -78.53
C LEU A 23 -45.25 15.93 -77.30
N GLY A 24 -45.70 15.32 -76.21
CA GLY A 24 -46.22 15.99 -75.03
C GLY A 24 -47.59 16.64 -75.26
N VAL A 25 -47.82 17.79 -74.61
CA VAL A 25 -49.05 18.58 -74.74
C VAL A 25 -48.72 19.97 -75.27
N TRP A 26 -49.36 20.36 -76.37
CA TRP A 26 -49.18 21.67 -77.00
C TRP A 26 -50.43 22.52 -76.80
N ILE A 27 -50.25 23.84 -76.65
CA ILE A 27 -51.35 24.77 -76.34
C ILE A 27 -51.38 25.94 -77.32
N ALA A 28 -52.57 26.30 -77.81
CA ALA A 28 -52.76 27.40 -78.75
C ALA A 28 -54.05 28.19 -78.46
N LYS A 29 -54.07 29.47 -78.84
CA LYS A 29 -55.28 30.30 -78.82
C LYS A 29 -56.10 30.03 -80.09
N CYS A 30 -57.42 29.86 -79.95
CA CYS A 30 -58.33 29.78 -81.09
C CYS A 30 -58.51 31.17 -81.73
N ASN A 31 -58.33 31.26 -83.04
CA ASN A 31 -58.65 32.47 -83.80
C ASN A 31 -60.16 32.51 -84.10
N ASP A 32 -60.75 33.71 -84.10
CA ASP A 32 -62.16 33.99 -84.43
C ASP A 32 -63.21 33.15 -83.65
N ILE A 33 -63.00 33.02 -82.33
CA ILE A 33 -63.98 32.45 -81.39
C ILE A 33 -64.01 33.31 -80.12
N GLU A 34 -65.21 33.73 -79.71
CA GLU A 34 -65.45 34.43 -78.44
C GLU A 34 -66.38 33.61 -77.52
N PRO A 35 -66.21 33.71 -76.18
CA PRO A 35 -65.09 34.36 -75.49
C PRO A 35 -63.76 33.60 -75.69
N CYS A 36 -62.66 34.16 -75.19
CA CYS A 36 -61.31 33.64 -75.41
C CYS A 36 -61.22 32.13 -75.16
N THR A 37 -61.02 31.38 -76.24
CA THR A 37 -60.94 29.91 -76.22
C THR A 37 -59.48 29.51 -76.45
N ILE A 38 -58.97 28.65 -75.57
CA ILE A 38 -57.66 28.03 -75.66
C ILE A 38 -57.87 26.54 -75.97
N ILE A 39 -57.01 25.96 -76.78
CA ILE A 39 -57.09 24.56 -77.18
C ILE A 39 -55.76 23.85 -76.90
N MET A 40 -55.85 22.60 -76.46
CA MET A 40 -54.70 21.72 -76.25
C MET A 40 -54.72 20.60 -77.30
N ASP A 41 -53.56 20.33 -77.90
CA ASP A 41 -53.29 19.18 -78.76
C ASP A 41 -52.41 18.22 -77.96
N LEU A 42 -52.85 16.97 -77.83
CA LEU A 42 -52.20 15.94 -77.03
C LEU A 42 -51.47 14.95 -77.94
N GLU A 43 -50.33 14.46 -77.47
CA GLU A 43 -49.70 13.25 -78.00
C GLU A 43 -50.69 12.08 -78.06
N GLY A 44 -50.68 11.36 -79.18
CA GLY A 44 -51.55 10.21 -79.41
C GLY A 44 -51.05 8.96 -78.68
N ASN A 45 -52.00 8.11 -78.28
CA ASN A 45 -51.79 6.84 -77.59
C ASN A 45 -51.63 5.65 -78.56
N ASP A 46 -51.21 4.50 -78.02
CA ASP A 46 -50.85 3.28 -78.76
C ASP A 46 -49.72 3.53 -79.80
N GLY A 47 -48.80 4.42 -79.43
CA GLY A 47 -47.65 4.82 -80.24
C GLY A 47 -46.52 3.80 -80.18
N ARG A 48 -46.05 3.30 -81.34
CA ARG A 48 -44.99 2.30 -81.42
C ARG A 48 -43.67 2.78 -80.79
N GLU A 49 -43.41 4.07 -80.86
CA GLU A 49 -42.17 4.72 -80.44
C GLU A 49 -41.90 4.66 -78.93
N ARG A 50 -42.94 4.50 -78.08
CA ARG A 50 -42.79 4.42 -76.61
C ARG A 50 -42.63 2.99 -76.05
N GLY A 51 -42.85 1.97 -76.86
CA GLY A 51 -42.80 0.57 -76.40
C GLY A 51 -43.97 0.19 -75.47
N LYS A 52 -43.88 -0.97 -74.81
CA LYS A 52 -44.98 -1.54 -74.01
C LYS A 52 -45.05 -1.03 -72.57
N ASP A 53 -43.98 -0.40 -72.09
CA ASP A 53 -43.79 -0.19 -70.65
C ASP A 53 -44.15 1.26 -70.22
N ASP A 54 -44.08 2.26 -71.12
CA ASP A 54 -44.45 3.66 -70.82
C ASP A 54 -45.96 3.96 -70.97
N THR A 55 -46.81 3.04 -70.49
CA THR A 55 -48.26 3.31 -70.39
C THR A 55 -48.58 4.35 -69.30
N ALA A 56 -47.64 4.63 -68.40
CA ALA A 56 -47.77 5.63 -67.36
C ALA A 56 -47.95 7.04 -67.95
N PHE A 57 -47.12 7.43 -68.93
CA PHE A 57 -47.19 8.75 -69.55
C PHE A 57 -48.51 8.99 -70.31
N GLU A 58 -49.02 7.99 -71.03
CA GLU A 58 -50.33 8.07 -71.70
C GLU A 58 -51.47 8.33 -70.71
N LYS A 59 -51.51 7.57 -69.60
CA LYS A 59 -52.50 7.77 -68.52
C LYS A 59 -52.37 9.17 -67.90
N GLN A 60 -51.14 9.61 -67.62
CA GLN A 60 -50.86 10.93 -67.03
C GLN A 60 -51.34 12.08 -67.93
N ILE A 61 -51.01 12.06 -69.23
CA ILE A 61 -51.44 13.10 -70.19
C ILE A 61 -52.96 13.14 -70.33
N ALA A 62 -53.62 11.98 -70.47
CA ALA A 62 -55.05 11.93 -70.70
C ALA A 62 -55.86 12.31 -69.44
N LEU A 63 -55.38 11.92 -68.24
CA LEU A 63 -55.93 12.39 -66.96
C LEU A 63 -55.73 13.90 -66.77
N PHE A 64 -54.57 14.43 -67.15
CA PHE A 64 -54.28 15.87 -67.09
C PHE A 64 -55.25 16.68 -67.94
N ALA A 65 -55.47 16.29 -69.20
CA ALA A 65 -56.47 16.96 -70.05
C ALA A 65 -57.89 16.87 -69.49
N LEU A 66 -58.28 15.75 -68.87
CA LEU A 66 -59.61 15.58 -68.28
C LEU A 66 -59.83 16.45 -67.02
N ALA A 67 -58.79 16.66 -66.22
CA ALA A 67 -58.82 17.50 -65.02
C ALA A 67 -58.75 19.01 -65.30
N VAL A 68 -58.10 19.41 -66.41
CA VAL A 68 -57.85 20.82 -66.79
C VAL A 68 -58.86 21.39 -67.78
N SER A 69 -59.49 20.56 -68.64
CA SER A 69 -60.35 21.05 -69.74
C SER A 69 -61.84 21.18 -69.37
N ASP A 70 -62.50 22.26 -69.80
CA ASP A 70 -63.98 22.38 -69.78
C ASP A 70 -64.64 21.32 -70.72
N ILE A 71 -64.00 21.03 -71.86
CA ILE A 71 -64.48 20.11 -72.91
C ILE A 71 -63.29 19.26 -73.38
N VAL A 72 -63.44 17.94 -73.43
CA VAL A 72 -62.45 17.01 -73.98
C VAL A 72 -62.96 16.45 -75.32
N LEU A 73 -62.14 16.56 -76.37
CA LEU A 73 -62.41 15.94 -77.67
C LEU A 73 -61.80 14.54 -77.74
N ILE A 74 -62.64 13.51 -77.79
CA ILE A 74 -62.21 12.13 -78.01
C ILE A 74 -62.33 11.85 -79.51
N ASN A 75 -61.23 12.01 -80.25
CA ASN A 75 -61.15 11.74 -81.69
C ASN A 75 -60.93 10.24 -81.93
N MET A 76 -61.90 9.55 -82.53
CA MET A 76 -61.83 8.11 -82.80
C MET A 76 -62.26 7.78 -84.24
N TRP A 77 -61.78 6.68 -84.83
CA TRP A 77 -62.26 6.23 -86.14
C TRP A 77 -63.55 5.44 -86.01
N CYS A 78 -64.45 5.56 -87.00
CA CYS A 78 -65.72 4.83 -87.02
C CYS A 78 -65.55 3.30 -86.93
N ASN A 79 -64.43 2.76 -87.44
CA ASN A 79 -64.12 1.33 -87.47
C ASN A 79 -63.56 0.76 -86.14
N ASP A 80 -63.22 1.62 -85.17
CA ASP A 80 -62.72 1.17 -83.86
C ASP A 80 -63.83 1.11 -82.79
N ILE A 81 -64.98 1.74 -83.06
CA ILE A 81 -66.18 1.65 -82.21
C ILE A 81 -66.60 0.18 -82.10
N GLY A 82 -66.63 -0.34 -80.87
CA GLY A 82 -66.92 -1.74 -80.57
C GLY A 82 -65.69 -2.64 -80.33
N ARG A 83 -64.47 -2.14 -80.47
CA ARG A 83 -63.22 -2.88 -80.14
C ARG A 83 -62.68 -2.44 -78.78
N GLU A 84 -62.55 -3.36 -77.82
CA GLU A 84 -62.14 -3.01 -76.44
C GLU A 84 -60.81 -2.23 -76.37
N GLN A 85 -59.76 -2.74 -77.04
CA GLN A 85 -58.44 -2.11 -77.04
C GLN A 85 -58.37 -0.90 -77.99
N ALA A 86 -58.81 -1.02 -79.24
CA ALA A 86 -58.69 0.07 -80.22
C ALA A 86 -59.61 1.28 -79.94
N ALA A 87 -60.76 1.08 -79.28
CA ALA A 87 -61.56 2.18 -78.71
C ALA A 87 -60.98 2.73 -77.38
N ASN A 88 -59.84 2.20 -76.92
CA ASN A 88 -59.14 2.60 -75.71
C ASN A 88 -59.98 2.48 -74.41
N LYS A 89 -60.89 1.51 -74.33
CA LYS A 89 -61.76 1.32 -73.15
C LYS A 89 -60.99 1.08 -71.84
N PRO A 90 -59.90 0.29 -71.79
CA PRO A 90 -59.14 0.11 -70.54
C PRO A 90 -58.50 1.41 -70.04
N LEU A 91 -57.95 2.22 -70.96
CA LEU A 91 -57.34 3.52 -70.67
C LEU A 91 -58.40 4.49 -70.13
N LEU A 92 -59.56 4.59 -70.81
CA LEU A 92 -60.68 5.42 -70.37
C LEU A 92 -61.21 4.99 -68.99
N ARG A 93 -61.41 3.68 -68.74
CA ARG A 93 -61.85 3.18 -67.42
C ARG A 93 -60.87 3.56 -66.31
N THR A 94 -59.57 3.32 -66.52
CA THR A 94 -58.51 3.69 -65.56
C THR A 94 -58.53 5.19 -65.27
N ILE A 95 -58.61 6.03 -66.31
CA ILE A 95 -58.62 7.49 -66.15
C ILE A 95 -59.87 7.97 -65.40
N PHE A 96 -61.07 7.47 -65.73
CA PHE A 96 -62.29 7.88 -65.02
C PHE A 96 -62.30 7.45 -63.55
N GLN A 97 -61.77 6.24 -63.24
CA GLN A 97 -61.61 5.79 -61.87
C GLN A 97 -60.66 6.70 -61.08
N VAL A 98 -59.46 6.96 -61.61
CA VAL A 98 -58.46 7.80 -60.94
C VAL A 98 -58.89 9.27 -60.86
N MET A 99 -59.61 9.80 -61.86
CA MET A 99 -60.20 11.15 -61.81
C MET A 99 -61.15 11.31 -60.63
N LEU A 100 -62.04 10.32 -60.41
CA LEU A 100 -63.00 10.33 -59.29
C LEU A 100 -62.34 10.17 -57.91
N GLN A 101 -61.12 9.63 -57.86
CA GLN A 101 -60.33 9.49 -56.63
C GLN A 101 -59.50 10.75 -56.32
N LEU A 102 -58.85 11.36 -57.33
CA LEU A 102 -57.91 12.46 -57.14
C LEU A 102 -58.55 13.86 -57.18
N PHE A 103 -59.68 14.04 -57.87
CA PHE A 103 -60.25 15.36 -58.12
C PHE A 103 -61.76 15.43 -57.86
N THR A 104 -62.19 16.47 -57.13
CA THR A 104 -63.61 16.79 -56.96
C THR A 104 -64.29 16.91 -58.33
N PRO A 105 -65.39 16.19 -58.60
CA PRO A 105 -65.92 16.03 -59.96
C PRO A 105 -66.39 17.35 -60.58
N ARG A 106 -65.55 17.90 -61.46
CA ARG A 106 -65.88 19.01 -62.36
C ARG A 106 -66.81 18.51 -63.47
N LYS A 107 -67.68 19.38 -64.00
CA LYS A 107 -68.61 19.06 -65.09
C LYS A 107 -67.94 19.08 -66.48
N THR A 108 -66.80 18.41 -66.64
CA THR A 108 -66.14 18.26 -67.95
C THR A 108 -67.10 17.61 -68.95
N THR A 109 -67.22 18.18 -70.15
CA THR A 109 -68.05 17.62 -71.22
C THR A 109 -67.20 16.78 -72.17
N LEU A 110 -67.55 15.50 -72.31
CA LEU A 110 -66.91 14.60 -73.27
C LEU A 110 -67.60 14.74 -74.63
N MET A 111 -66.84 15.04 -75.67
CA MET A 111 -67.32 15.11 -77.06
C MET A 111 -66.56 14.11 -77.91
N PHE A 112 -67.25 13.05 -78.32
CA PHE A 112 -66.71 12.04 -79.22
C PHE A 112 -66.81 12.53 -80.67
N VAL A 113 -65.66 12.69 -81.32
CA VAL A 113 -65.54 13.12 -82.73
C VAL A 113 -65.21 11.89 -83.55
N ILE A 114 -66.25 11.29 -84.15
CA ILE A 114 -66.14 10.09 -84.98
C ILE A 114 -65.61 10.50 -86.35
N ARG A 115 -64.48 9.92 -86.73
CA ARG A 115 -63.78 10.16 -87.99
C ARG A 115 -64.17 9.11 -89.03
N ASP A 116 -64.24 9.57 -90.27
CA ASP A 116 -64.53 8.78 -91.47
C ASP A 116 -65.82 7.96 -91.32
N LYS A 117 -66.93 8.67 -91.05
CA LYS A 117 -68.25 8.09 -90.84
C LYS A 117 -68.68 7.18 -91.99
N THR A 118 -69.31 6.06 -91.65
CA THR A 118 -69.79 5.03 -92.59
C THR A 118 -71.31 5.11 -92.76
N ASN A 119 -71.92 4.10 -93.38
CA ASN A 119 -73.38 3.98 -93.52
C ASN A 119 -74.12 3.67 -92.20
N THR A 120 -73.41 3.49 -91.08
CA THR A 120 -74.00 3.23 -89.76
C THR A 120 -74.68 4.50 -89.22
N PRO A 121 -75.98 4.46 -88.85
CA PRO A 121 -76.66 5.62 -88.27
C PRO A 121 -76.02 6.11 -86.97
N LEU A 122 -75.97 7.43 -86.78
CA LEU A 122 -75.28 8.08 -85.66
C LEU A 122 -75.86 7.63 -84.31
N GLU A 123 -77.17 7.41 -84.24
CA GLU A 123 -77.92 7.02 -83.05
C GLU A 123 -77.43 5.66 -82.49
N LYS A 124 -76.99 4.75 -83.37
CA LYS A 124 -76.43 3.44 -82.97
C LYS A 124 -74.97 3.52 -82.53
N LEU A 125 -74.20 4.44 -83.09
CA LEU A 125 -72.83 4.72 -82.64
C LEU A 125 -72.88 5.44 -81.28
N GLU A 126 -73.83 6.34 -81.11
CA GLU A 126 -74.08 7.06 -79.86
C GLU A 126 -74.57 6.13 -78.75
N SER A 127 -75.48 5.17 -79.01
CA SER A 127 -75.91 4.22 -77.97
C SER A 127 -74.75 3.39 -77.43
N LEU A 128 -73.87 2.87 -78.30
CA LEU A 128 -72.69 2.10 -77.91
C LEU A 128 -71.67 2.89 -77.09
N LEU A 129 -71.61 4.22 -77.24
CA LEU A 129 -70.75 5.09 -76.44
C LEU A 129 -71.43 5.52 -75.12
N ARG A 130 -72.76 5.62 -75.10
CA ARG A 130 -73.55 5.94 -73.90
C ARG A 130 -73.59 4.81 -72.87
N GLU A 131 -73.44 3.55 -73.30
CA GLU A 131 -73.31 2.41 -72.39
C GLU A 131 -72.12 2.54 -71.42
N ASP A 132 -70.95 3.02 -71.89
CA ASP A 132 -69.77 3.22 -71.03
C ASP A 132 -69.74 4.61 -70.33
N THR A 133 -70.50 5.62 -70.80
CA THR A 133 -70.35 7.02 -70.30
C THR A 133 -71.65 7.85 -70.24
N GLN A 134 -71.97 8.36 -69.04
CA GLN A 134 -73.29 8.96 -68.73
C GLN A 134 -73.55 10.38 -69.29
N LYS A 135 -72.55 11.13 -69.76
CA LYS A 135 -72.73 12.55 -70.18
C LYS A 135 -71.90 12.94 -71.42
N ILE A 136 -72.25 12.37 -72.57
CA ILE A 136 -71.55 12.60 -73.85
C ILE A 136 -72.31 13.46 -74.85
N GLN A 137 -71.54 14.08 -75.75
CA GLN A 137 -71.97 14.57 -77.07
C GLN A 137 -71.23 13.75 -78.15
N VAL A 138 -71.88 13.50 -79.29
CA VAL A 138 -71.30 12.71 -80.38
C VAL A 138 -71.46 13.47 -81.69
N GLU A 139 -70.37 13.58 -82.45
CA GLU A 139 -70.29 14.33 -83.70
C GLU A 139 -69.57 13.46 -84.74
N ALA A 140 -70.16 13.22 -85.91
CA ALA A 140 -69.57 12.37 -86.94
C ALA A 140 -69.14 13.20 -88.17
N LEU A 141 -67.91 12.99 -88.62
CA LEU A 141 -67.29 13.70 -89.74
C LEU A 141 -67.08 12.77 -90.95
N ALA A 142 -67.33 13.29 -92.15
CA ALA A 142 -67.07 12.65 -93.42
C ALA A 142 -65.57 12.36 -93.65
N HIS A 143 -65.28 11.42 -94.55
CA HIS A 143 -63.91 10.99 -94.83
C HIS A 143 -63.07 12.12 -95.46
N TYR A 144 -62.01 12.55 -94.78
CA TYR A 144 -61.26 13.78 -95.12
C TYR A 144 -60.75 13.83 -96.56
N LEU A 145 -60.22 12.72 -97.10
CA LEU A 145 -59.71 12.66 -98.47
C LEU A 145 -60.85 12.60 -99.53
N TYR A 146 -61.74 11.61 -99.43
CA TYR A 146 -62.77 11.36 -100.46
C TYR A 146 -63.97 12.32 -100.43
N LYS A 147 -64.28 12.93 -99.29
CA LYS A 147 -65.47 13.79 -99.05
C LYS A 147 -65.07 15.13 -98.41
N LYS A 148 -64.04 15.78 -98.98
CA LYS A 148 -63.36 16.94 -98.40
C LYS A 148 -64.26 18.17 -98.16
N GLU A 149 -65.24 18.43 -99.03
CA GLU A 149 -66.15 19.56 -98.86
C GLU A 149 -67.25 19.27 -97.81
N GLU A 150 -67.85 18.08 -97.81
CA GLU A 150 -68.73 17.64 -96.70
C GLU A 150 -68.03 17.76 -95.34
N PHE A 151 -66.79 17.29 -95.24
CA PHE A 151 -65.97 17.42 -94.04
C PHE A 151 -65.79 18.89 -93.60
N LYS A 152 -65.53 19.82 -94.53
CA LYS A 152 -65.42 21.25 -94.23
C LYS A 152 -66.74 21.83 -93.72
N GLU A 153 -67.87 21.47 -94.32
CA GLU A 153 -69.20 21.93 -93.90
C GLU A 153 -69.54 21.43 -92.50
N GLU A 154 -69.27 20.15 -92.22
CA GLU A 154 -69.49 19.54 -90.91
C GLU A 154 -68.57 20.13 -89.84
N VAL A 155 -67.30 20.39 -90.15
CA VAL A 155 -66.36 21.11 -89.28
C VAL A 155 -66.84 22.55 -89.04
N ALA A 156 -67.46 23.22 -90.03
CA ALA A 156 -68.06 24.54 -89.84
C ALA A 156 -69.34 24.51 -89.00
N ILE A 157 -70.15 23.44 -89.07
CA ILE A 157 -71.29 23.19 -88.17
C ILE A 157 -70.78 22.96 -86.74
N LEU A 158 -69.77 22.12 -86.56
CA LEU A 158 -69.13 21.86 -85.27
C LEU A 158 -68.54 23.13 -84.66
N ARG A 159 -67.85 23.95 -85.45
CA ARG A 159 -67.32 25.26 -85.01
C ARG A 159 -68.43 26.18 -84.49
N LYS A 160 -69.60 26.22 -85.14
CA LYS A 160 -70.78 26.98 -84.68
C LYS A 160 -71.33 26.50 -83.33
N LYS A 161 -71.13 25.22 -82.96
CA LYS A 161 -71.46 24.70 -81.62
C LYS A 161 -70.50 25.26 -80.56
N PHE A 162 -69.19 25.31 -80.84
CA PHE A 162 -68.19 25.91 -79.96
C PHE A 162 -68.42 27.42 -79.74
N SER A 163 -68.78 28.19 -80.76
CA SER A 163 -69.14 29.62 -80.64
C SER A 163 -70.42 29.89 -79.81
N LYS A 164 -71.13 28.85 -79.34
CA LYS A 164 -72.28 28.95 -78.44
C LYS A 164 -72.06 28.24 -77.09
N SER A 165 -70.86 27.68 -76.86
CA SER A 165 -70.51 26.77 -75.76
C SER A 165 -70.85 27.26 -74.34
N ILE A 166 -70.75 28.57 -74.09
CA ILE A 166 -70.84 29.19 -72.76
C ILE A 166 -72.23 29.77 -72.45
N LYS A 167 -73.20 29.69 -73.38
CA LYS A 167 -74.60 30.05 -73.09
C LYS A 167 -75.24 29.00 -72.17
N ALA A 168 -76.33 29.35 -71.49
CA ALA A 168 -77.11 28.39 -70.71
C ALA A 168 -77.58 27.22 -71.61
N GLY A 169 -77.34 25.97 -71.18
CA GLY A 169 -77.56 24.77 -71.99
C GLY A 169 -76.48 24.49 -73.05
N GLY A 170 -75.40 25.28 -73.12
CA GLY A 170 -74.27 25.05 -74.03
C GLY A 170 -73.30 23.96 -73.57
N LEU A 171 -72.31 23.65 -74.41
CA LEU A 171 -71.32 22.59 -74.20
C LEU A 171 -70.54 22.68 -72.87
N ALA A 172 -70.30 23.89 -72.36
CA ALA A 172 -69.64 24.16 -71.07
C ALA A 172 -70.65 24.61 -69.98
N GLY A 173 -71.90 24.13 -70.06
CA GLY A 173 -73.04 24.65 -69.30
C GLY A 173 -73.08 24.32 -67.80
N ASP A 174 -73.59 25.29 -67.03
CA ASP A 174 -73.75 25.30 -65.56
C ASP A 174 -72.44 25.09 -64.77
N ARG A 175 -71.58 26.12 -64.84
CA ARG A 175 -70.24 26.19 -64.27
C ARG A 175 -70.25 26.37 -62.74
N ARG A 176 -69.68 25.40 -62.01
CA ARG A 176 -69.28 25.53 -60.59
C ARG A 176 -67.78 25.33 -60.49
N GLY A 177 -67.07 26.20 -59.76
CA GLY A 177 -65.61 26.09 -59.57
C GLY A 177 -64.76 26.56 -60.76
N VAL A 178 -65.12 27.68 -61.40
CA VAL A 178 -64.34 28.28 -62.49
C VAL A 178 -63.00 28.83 -61.97
N VAL A 179 -61.90 28.45 -62.61
CA VAL A 179 -60.57 29.02 -62.34
C VAL A 179 -60.41 30.32 -63.15
N PRO A 180 -60.00 31.46 -62.55
CA PRO A 180 -59.66 32.67 -63.31
C PRO A 180 -58.50 32.44 -64.27
N ALA A 181 -58.49 33.11 -65.43
CA ALA A 181 -57.44 32.91 -66.44
C ALA A 181 -56.01 33.17 -65.91
N SER A 182 -55.84 34.06 -64.94
CA SER A 182 -54.58 34.33 -64.24
C SER A 182 -54.12 33.19 -63.31
N GLY A 183 -55.04 32.37 -62.81
CA GLY A 183 -54.75 31.19 -61.98
C GLY A 183 -54.66 29.88 -62.75
N PHE A 184 -54.93 29.88 -64.07
CA PHE A 184 -54.94 28.67 -64.89
C PHE A 184 -53.57 27.97 -64.92
N SER A 185 -52.48 28.73 -65.08
CA SER A 185 -51.11 28.18 -65.10
C SER A 185 -50.74 27.52 -63.77
N ILE A 186 -51.08 28.14 -62.64
CA ILE A 186 -50.83 27.60 -61.30
C ILE A 186 -51.65 26.33 -61.09
N SER A 187 -52.97 26.36 -61.36
CA SER A 187 -53.83 25.19 -61.21
C SER A 187 -53.41 24.02 -62.12
N ALA A 188 -52.95 24.30 -63.34
CA ALA A 188 -52.40 23.28 -64.23
C ALA A 188 -51.08 22.69 -63.70
N GLN A 189 -50.18 23.50 -63.14
CA GLN A 189 -48.94 23.01 -62.52
C GLN A 189 -49.21 22.14 -61.29
N GLU A 190 -50.16 22.53 -60.43
CA GLU A 190 -50.59 21.74 -59.26
C GLU A 190 -51.23 20.40 -59.68
N ILE A 191 -52.16 20.43 -60.64
CA ILE A 191 -52.80 19.22 -61.19
C ILE A 191 -51.75 18.29 -61.81
N TRP A 192 -50.81 18.82 -62.60
CA TRP A 192 -49.74 18.03 -63.19
C TRP A 192 -48.80 17.42 -62.14
N LYS A 193 -48.50 18.16 -61.06
CA LYS A 193 -47.70 17.64 -59.93
C LYS A 193 -48.40 16.47 -59.26
N VAL A 194 -49.68 16.60 -58.89
CA VAL A 194 -50.48 15.54 -58.27
C VAL A 194 -50.56 14.30 -59.16
N ILE A 195 -50.71 14.47 -60.48
CA ILE A 195 -50.75 13.37 -61.45
C ILE A 195 -49.38 12.69 -61.59
N LYS A 196 -48.27 13.44 -61.59
CA LYS A 196 -46.92 12.89 -61.71
C LYS A 196 -46.45 12.17 -60.44
N GLU A 197 -46.92 12.59 -59.26
CA GLU A 197 -46.56 12.01 -57.96
C GLU A 197 -47.46 10.83 -57.54
N ASN A 198 -48.54 10.55 -58.29
CA ASN A 198 -49.42 9.42 -58.02
C ASN A 198 -48.82 8.08 -58.47
N LYS A 199 -48.71 7.13 -57.53
CA LYS A 199 -48.16 5.78 -57.75
C LYS A 199 -49.13 4.79 -58.38
N ASP A 200 -50.44 5.03 -58.31
CA ASP A 200 -51.47 4.13 -58.84
C ASP A 200 -51.51 4.14 -60.38
N LEU A 201 -50.95 5.18 -61.01
CA LEU A 201 -50.73 5.26 -62.46
C LEU A 201 -49.52 4.44 -62.93
N ASP A 202 -48.52 4.29 -62.05
CA ASP A 202 -47.24 3.57 -62.26
C ASP A 202 -47.40 2.07 -62.01
N LEU A 203 -48.36 1.47 -62.71
CA LEU A 203 -48.59 0.02 -62.70
C LEU A 203 -47.42 -0.68 -63.42
N PRO A 204 -46.61 -1.51 -62.74
CA PRO A 204 -45.50 -2.22 -63.37
C PRO A 204 -45.99 -3.12 -64.51
N SER A 205 -45.17 -3.30 -65.54
CA SER A 205 -45.55 -4.20 -66.63
C SER A 205 -45.70 -5.63 -66.12
N HIS A 206 -46.58 -6.42 -66.76
CA HIS A 206 -46.91 -7.78 -66.32
C HIS A 206 -45.67 -8.68 -66.17
N LYS A 207 -44.58 -8.39 -66.90
CA LYS A 207 -43.30 -9.08 -66.75
C LYS A 207 -42.65 -8.79 -65.39
N ALA A 208 -42.55 -7.50 -65.02
CA ALA A 208 -41.97 -7.07 -63.75
C ALA A 208 -42.81 -7.56 -62.55
N MET A 209 -44.14 -7.51 -62.65
CA MET A 209 -45.03 -7.99 -61.57
C MET A 209 -44.84 -9.48 -61.29
N VAL A 210 -44.76 -10.32 -62.33
CA VAL A 210 -44.51 -11.77 -62.18
C VAL A 210 -43.08 -12.05 -61.67
N ALA A 211 -42.08 -11.30 -62.16
CA ALA A 211 -40.70 -11.42 -61.69
C ALA A 211 -40.56 -11.13 -60.19
N ASN A 212 -41.19 -10.07 -59.70
CA ASN A 212 -41.16 -9.69 -58.28
C ASN A 212 -41.80 -10.76 -57.38
N ILE A 213 -42.96 -11.30 -57.77
CA ILE A 213 -43.64 -12.37 -57.02
C ILE A 213 -42.78 -13.65 -56.98
N ARG A 214 -42.23 -14.09 -58.13
CA ARG A 214 -41.40 -15.31 -58.15
C ARG A 214 -40.09 -15.15 -57.39
N CYS A 215 -39.43 -13.99 -57.45
CA CYS A 215 -38.24 -13.74 -56.63
C CYS A 215 -38.57 -13.69 -55.12
N GLU A 216 -39.77 -13.26 -54.75
CA GLU A 216 -40.25 -13.29 -53.36
C GLU A 216 -40.57 -14.71 -52.86
N GLU A 217 -41.17 -15.56 -53.69
CA GLU A 217 -41.40 -16.97 -53.37
C GLU A 217 -40.06 -17.72 -53.15
N ILE A 218 -39.12 -17.62 -54.11
CA ILE A 218 -37.79 -18.25 -54.01
C ILE A 218 -37.04 -17.76 -52.75
N ALA A 219 -37.09 -16.46 -52.44
CA ALA A 219 -36.47 -15.93 -51.23
C ALA A 219 -37.07 -16.49 -49.93
N ASN A 220 -38.39 -16.70 -49.89
CA ASN A 220 -39.06 -17.28 -48.71
C ASN A 220 -38.79 -18.80 -48.59
N GLU A 221 -38.69 -19.52 -49.71
CA GLU A 221 -38.31 -20.94 -49.73
C GLU A 221 -36.86 -21.16 -49.27
N GLU A 222 -35.92 -20.33 -49.75
CA GLU A 222 -34.51 -20.35 -49.32
C GLU A 222 -34.34 -19.98 -47.84
N TYR A 223 -35.02 -18.93 -47.36
CA TYR A 223 -35.03 -18.59 -45.92
C TYR A 223 -35.58 -19.74 -45.07
N SER A 224 -36.66 -20.38 -45.52
CA SER A 224 -37.24 -21.55 -44.85
C SER A 224 -36.25 -22.73 -44.79
N SER A 225 -35.62 -23.04 -45.93
CA SER A 225 -34.56 -24.05 -46.05
C SER A 225 -33.40 -23.79 -45.07
N PHE A 226 -32.93 -22.55 -44.97
CA PHE A 226 -31.90 -22.16 -44.00
C PHE A 226 -32.37 -22.33 -42.55
N THR A 227 -33.60 -21.93 -42.20
CA THR A 227 -34.12 -22.11 -40.83
C THR A 227 -34.26 -23.58 -40.41
N ALA A 228 -34.51 -24.48 -41.37
CA ALA A 228 -34.64 -25.91 -41.15
C ALA A 228 -33.30 -26.68 -41.23
N ASN A 229 -32.20 -26.00 -41.59
CA ASN A 229 -30.90 -26.62 -41.83
C ASN A 229 -30.31 -27.22 -40.53
N GLU A 230 -30.02 -28.52 -40.54
CA GLU A 230 -29.49 -29.23 -39.37
C GLU A 230 -28.14 -28.69 -38.87
N GLU A 231 -27.25 -28.22 -39.74
CA GLU A 231 -25.94 -27.69 -39.35
C GLU A 231 -26.10 -26.34 -38.64
N TRP A 232 -26.97 -25.47 -39.16
CA TRP A 232 -27.33 -24.21 -38.50
C TRP A 232 -27.95 -24.45 -37.12
N LEU A 233 -28.90 -25.39 -37.01
CA LEU A 233 -29.53 -25.72 -35.73
C LEU A 233 -28.53 -26.30 -34.72
N LYS A 234 -27.60 -27.16 -35.15
CA LYS A 234 -26.53 -27.69 -34.29
C LYS A 234 -25.57 -26.59 -33.82
N LEU A 235 -25.14 -25.69 -34.71
CA LEU A 235 -24.31 -24.54 -34.34
C LEU A 235 -25.01 -23.62 -33.34
N LYS A 236 -26.29 -23.32 -33.59
CA LYS A 236 -27.12 -22.46 -32.73
C LYS A 236 -27.34 -23.05 -31.33
N GLU A 237 -27.40 -24.36 -31.19
CA GLU A 237 -27.52 -25.02 -29.88
C GLU A 237 -26.17 -25.05 -29.14
N LEU A 238 -25.07 -25.37 -29.84
CA LEU A 238 -23.72 -25.41 -29.25
C LEU A 238 -23.31 -24.05 -28.65
N VAL A 239 -23.55 -22.96 -29.38
CA VAL A 239 -23.18 -21.59 -28.96
C VAL A 239 -23.84 -21.16 -27.65
N LYS A 240 -24.98 -21.72 -27.25
CA LYS A 240 -25.61 -21.42 -25.93
C LYS A 240 -24.79 -21.88 -24.73
N SER A 241 -23.77 -22.70 -24.95
CA SER A 241 -23.05 -23.43 -23.90
C SER A 241 -21.54 -23.29 -23.98
N ASN A 242 -20.99 -23.09 -25.18
CA ASN A 242 -19.55 -23.16 -25.44
C ASN A 242 -19.16 -22.25 -26.61
N LEU A 243 -17.91 -21.76 -26.57
CA LEU A 243 -17.25 -21.14 -27.72
C LEU A 243 -17.08 -22.18 -28.84
N VAL A 244 -17.46 -21.86 -30.08
CA VAL A 244 -17.39 -22.78 -31.24
C VAL A 244 -16.28 -22.33 -32.22
N PRO A 245 -15.12 -23.04 -32.29
CA PRO A 245 -14.03 -22.69 -33.21
C PRO A 245 -14.47 -22.61 -34.68
N GLY A 246 -14.01 -21.60 -35.40
CA GLY A 246 -14.38 -21.33 -36.79
C GLY A 246 -15.87 -21.09 -37.04
N PHE A 247 -16.64 -20.59 -36.05
CA PHE A 247 -18.07 -20.29 -36.19
C PHE A 247 -18.37 -19.39 -37.40
N GLY A 248 -17.60 -18.31 -37.57
CA GLY A 248 -17.80 -17.33 -38.64
C GLY A 248 -17.73 -17.96 -40.02
N LYS A 249 -16.60 -18.61 -40.31
CA LYS A 249 -16.34 -19.34 -41.57
C LYS A 249 -17.43 -20.37 -41.90
N LYS A 250 -17.95 -21.09 -40.88
CA LYS A 250 -19.05 -22.06 -41.06
C LYS A 250 -20.36 -21.38 -41.43
N VAL A 251 -20.74 -20.33 -40.70
CA VAL A 251 -22.01 -19.62 -40.94
C VAL A 251 -21.96 -18.83 -42.26
N SER A 252 -20.84 -18.20 -42.60
CA SER A 252 -20.64 -17.55 -43.91
C SER A 252 -20.70 -18.53 -45.08
N SER A 253 -20.27 -19.78 -44.90
CA SER A 253 -20.48 -20.83 -45.91
C SER A 253 -21.96 -21.20 -46.05
N LEU A 254 -22.70 -21.38 -44.95
CA LEU A 254 -24.14 -21.67 -44.98
C LEU A 254 -24.94 -20.52 -45.63
N LEU A 255 -24.63 -19.27 -45.28
CA LEU A 255 -25.23 -18.07 -45.88
C LEU A 255 -24.90 -17.97 -47.38
N GLY A 256 -23.63 -18.15 -47.74
CA GLY A 256 -23.18 -18.15 -49.14
C GLY A 256 -23.84 -19.24 -49.99
N ASN A 257 -24.10 -20.42 -49.41
CA ASN A 257 -24.79 -21.52 -50.09
C ASN A 257 -26.25 -21.17 -50.43
N SER A 258 -27.01 -20.61 -49.47
CA SER A 258 -28.41 -20.21 -49.70
C SER A 258 -28.52 -19.03 -50.67
N LEU A 259 -27.69 -18.00 -50.51
CA LEU A 259 -27.63 -16.88 -51.46
C LEU A 259 -27.24 -17.35 -52.86
N SER A 260 -26.29 -18.29 -52.98
CA SER A 260 -25.91 -18.91 -54.25
C SER A 260 -27.05 -19.77 -54.84
N SER A 261 -27.91 -20.35 -54.02
CA SER A 261 -29.07 -21.14 -54.47
C SER A 261 -30.15 -20.24 -55.05
N TYR A 262 -30.57 -19.20 -54.30
CA TYR A 262 -31.40 -18.10 -54.79
C TYR A 262 -30.85 -17.52 -56.11
N ASP A 263 -29.54 -17.25 -56.19
CA ASP A 263 -28.92 -16.64 -57.36
C ASP A 263 -29.05 -17.50 -58.63
N LYS A 264 -29.08 -18.82 -58.50
CA LYS A 264 -29.29 -19.78 -59.61
C LYS A 264 -30.76 -19.79 -60.05
N GLU A 265 -31.70 -19.91 -59.12
CA GLU A 265 -33.13 -19.99 -59.47
C GLU A 265 -33.66 -18.68 -60.04
N ALA A 266 -33.21 -17.55 -59.49
CA ALA A 266 -33.63 -16.22 -59.96
C ALA A 266 -32.99 -15.78 -61.30
N THR A 267 -32.12 -16.58 -61.92
CA THR A 267 -31.29 -16.20 -63.10
C THR A 267 -32.08 -15.61 -64.27
N TYR A 268 -33.31 -16.06 -64.50
CA TYR A 268 -34.11 -15.69 -65.68
C TYR A 268 -35.04 -14.49 -65.47
N PHE A 269 -35.08 -13.90 -64.26
CA PHE A 269 -35.93 -12.76 -63.94
C PHE A 269 -35.24 -11.42 -64.20
N GLU A 270 -35.98 -10.32 -64.01
CA GLU A 270 -35.45 -8.99 -64.19
C GLU A 270 -34.47 -8.61 -63.06
N GLU A 271 -33.29 -8.13 -63.43
CA GLU A 271 -32.18 -7.84 -62.51
C GLU A 271 -32.55 -6.84 -61.41
N SER A 272 -33.42 -5.88 -61.71
CA SER A 272 -34.03 -4.93 -60.74
C SER A 272 -34.72 -5.67 -59.57
N SER A 273 -35.59 -6.61 -59.92
CA SER A 273 -36.41 -7.40 -58.99
C SER A 273 -35.58 -8.47 -58.29
N LYS A 274 -34.70 -9.16 -59.06
CA LYS A 274 -33.76 -10.15 -58.52
C LYS A 274 -32.90 -9.53 -57.43
N ASN A 275 -32.25 -8.40 -57.69
CA ASN A 275 -31.28 -7.82 -56.77
C ASN A 275 -31.95 -7.21 -55.52
N ALA A 276 -33.14 -6.62 -55.68
CA ALA A 276 -33.93 -6.13 -54.55
C ALA A 276 -34.34 -7.27 -53.59
N LYS A 277 -34.89 -8.37 -54.13
CA LYS A 277 -35.30 -9.53 -53.33
C LYS A 277 -34.11 -10.35 -52.79
N ARG A 278 -32.99 -10.41 -53.54
CA ARG A 278 -31.72 -10.99 -53.05
C ARG A 278 -31.24 -10.27 -51.79
N LYS A 279 -31.24 -8.94 -51.80
CA LYS A 279 -30.85 -8.16 -50.63
C LYS A 279 -31.82 -8.36 -49.46
N GLN A 280 -33.13 -8.38 -49.72
CA GLN A 280 -34.14 -8.67 -48.69
C GLN A 280 -33.91 -10.04 -48.01
N LEU A 281 -33.51 -11.07 -48.78
CA LEU A 281 -33.10 -12.37 -48.25
C LEU A 281 -31.83 -12.27 -47.40
N GLU A 282 -30.80 -11.59 -47.89
CA GLU A 282 -29.52 -11.40 -47.20
C GLU A 282 -29.70 -10.65 -45.86
N ASP A 283 -30.41 -9.52 -45.85
CA ASP A 283 -30.74 -8.74 -44.64
C ASP A 283 -31.53 -9.61 -43.62
N ASN A 284 -32.50 -10.42 -44.08
CA ASN A 284 -33.28 -11.33 -43.22
C ASN A 284 -32.43 -12.45 -42.60
N LEU A 285 -31.54 -13.07 -43.38
CA LEU A 285 -30.66 -14.15 -42.91
C LEU A 285 -29.62 -13.61 -41.92
N ILE A 286 -29.06 -12.42 -42.17
CA ILE A 286 -28.16 -11.73 -41.24
C ILE A 286 -28.87 -11.48 -39.90
N HIS A 287 -30.10 -10.96 -39.91
CA HIS A 287 -30.90 -10.73 -38.70
C HIS A 287 -31.26 -12.02 -37.95
N LEU A 288 -31.48 -13.15 -38.65
CA LEU A 288 -31.70 -14.46 -38.04
C LEU A 288 -30.45 -15.00 -37.32
N VAL A 289 -29.27 -14.73 -37.87
CA VAL A 289 -27.97 -15.18 -37.33
C VAL A 289 -27.49 -14.30 -36.17
N GLN A 290 -27.71 -12.99 -36.25
CA GLN A 290 -27.14 -11.97 -35.36
C GLN A 290 -27.21 -12.28 -33.85
N PRO A 291 -28.34 -12.75 -33.26
CA PRO A 291 -28.39 -13.04 -31.82
C PRO A 291 -27.48 -14.21 -31.41
N THR A 292 -27.24 -15.15 -32.32
CA THR A 292 -26.33 -16.29 -32.10
C THR A 292 -24.87 -15.83 -32.19
N TYR A 293 -24.57 -14.94 -33.14
CA TYR A 293 -23.25 -14.31 -33.24
C TYR A 293 -22.91 -13.46 -32.01
N GLN A 294 -23.87 -12.71 -31.46
CA GLN A 294 -23.68 -11.94 -30.24
C GLN A 294 -23.35 -12.83 -29.03
N LEU A 295 -24.08 -13.92 -28.82
CA LEU A 295 -23.77 -14.91 -27.76
C LEU A 295 -22.36 -15.54 -27.95
N MET A 296 -21.96 -15.83 -29.19
CA MET A 296 -20.62 -16.32 -29.51
C MET A 296 -19.53 -15.31 -29.13
N LEU A 297 -19.73 -14.01 -29.38
CA LEU A 297 -18.80 -12.96 -28.95
C LEU A 297 -18.80 -12.77 -27.43
N GLU A 298 -19.93 -12.89 -26.74
CA GLU A 298 -19.96 -12.82 -25.27
C GLU A 298 -19.23 -13.99 -24.61
N HIS A 299 -19.31 -15.19 -25.17
CA HIS A 299 -18.49 -16.34 -24.75
C HIS A 299 -16.99 -16.15 -25.06
N MET A 300 -16.64 -15.46 -26.15
CA MET A 300 -15.25 -15.11 -26.48
C MET A 300 -14.68 -14.09 -25.48
N ILE A 301 -15.38 -12.98 -25.25
CA ILE A 301 -14.97 -11.93 -24.30
C ILE A 301 -14.82 -12.53 -22.89
N SER A 302 -15.84 -13.23 -22.39
CA SER A 302 -15.80 -13.80 -21.03
C SER A 302 -14.73 -14.88 -20.86
N GLY A 303 -14.55 -15.77 -21.83
CA GLY A 303 -13.50 -16.79 -21.80
C GLY A 303 -12.08 -16.21 -21.84
N THR A 304 -11.83 -15.28 -22.77
CA THR A 304 -10.50 -14.68 -22.94
C THR A 304 -10.17 -13.69 -21.82
N SER A 305 -11.13 -12.95 -21.29
CA SER A 305 -10.97 -12.17 -20.04
C SER A 305 -10.65 -13.07 -18.84
N ASN A 306 -11.32 -14.21 -18.67
CA ASN A 306 -11.02 -15.13 -17.56
C ASN A 306 -9.61 -15.73 -17.66
N ASN A 307 -9.18 -16.08 -18.88
CA ASN A 307 -7.82 -16.54 -19.14
C ASN A 307 -6.77 -15.44 -18.86
N PHE A 308 -7.07 -14.17 -19.17
CA PHE A 308 -6.26 -13.03 -18.78
C PHE A 308 -6.14 -12.91 -17.25
N LYS A 309 -7.26 -12.99 -16.49
CA LYS A 309 -7.24 -12.88 -15.02
C LYS A 309 -6.31 -13.92 -14.39
N ASN A 310 -6.39 -15.17 -14.86
CA ASN A 310 -5.52 -16.25 -14.39
C ASN A 310 -4.04 -15.97 -14.71
N ALA A 311 -3.72 -15.71 -15.99
CA ALA A 311 -2.35 -15.48 -16.44
C ALA A 311 -1.70 -14.25 -15.80
N PHE A 312 -2.45 -13.17 -15.60
CA PHE A 312 -1.97 -11.97 -14.90
C PHE A 312 -1.73 -12.24 -13.42
N THR A 313 -2.62 -12.98 -12.77
CA THR A 313 -2.45 -13.41 -11.37
C THR A 313 -1.23 -14.30 -11.20
N ASP A 314 -0.94 -15.19 -12.15
CA ASP A 314 0.24 -16.06 -12.10
C ASP A 314 1.54 -15.32 -12.43
N ALA A 315 1.54 -14.41 -13.41
CA ALA A 315 2.69 -13.54 -13.70
C ALA A 315 3.10 -12.68 -12.48
N LEU A 316 2.15 -12.24 -11.66
CA LEU A 316 2.42 -11.53 -10.41
C LEU A 316 2.99 -12.46 -9.31
N LYS A 317 2.62 -13.75 -9.27
CA LYS A 317 3.23 -14.75 -8.35
C LYS A 317 4.67 -15.10 -8.72
N GLU A 318 4.99 -15.10 -10.02
CA GLU A 318 6.34 -15.32 -10.55
C GLU A 318 7.31 -14.17 -10.23
N GLY A 319 6.81 -13.06 -9.67
CA GLY A 319 7.63 -11.91 -9.27
C GLY A 319 7.85 -10.87 -10.36
N ASN A 320 7.10 -10.94 -11.47
CA ASN A 320 7.15 -9.90 -12.51
C ASN A 320 6.57 -8.59 -11.98
N GLY A 321 7.26 -7.47 -12.23
CA GLY A 321 6.82 -6.13 -11.79
C GLY A 321 5.45 -5.76 -12.36
N PHE A 322 4.59 -5.15 -11.55
CA PHE A 322 3.15 -5.00 -11.83
C PHE A 322 2.86 -4.38 -13.22
N ALA A 323 3.50 -3.25 -13.54
CA ALA A 323 3.29 -2.57 -14.82
C ALA A 323 3.77 -3.38 -16.04
N LEU A 324 4.84 -4.16 -15.90
CA LEU A 324 5.33 -5.06 -16.96
C LEU A 324 4.35 -6.23 -17.16
N ALA A 325 3.97 -6.90 -16.07
CA ALA A 325 2.99 -7.99 -16.10
C ALA A 325 1.65 -7.54 -16.71
N ALA A 326 1.18 -6.33 -16.36
CA ALA A 326 -0.04 -5.76 -16.91
C ALA A 326 0.09 -5.48 -18.42
N ARG A 327 1.18 -4.82 -18.86
CA ARG A 327 1.44 -4.53 -20.28
C ARG A 327 1.55 -5.79 -21.14
N ASP A 328 2.36 -6.76 -20.72
CA ASP A 328 2.61 -7.97 -21.48
C ASP A 328 1.39 -8.90 -21.53
N CYS A 329 0.66 -9.03 -20.42
CA CYS A 329 -0.62 -9.76 -20.43
C CYS A 329 -1.65 -9.04 -21.30
N ARG A 330 -1.84 -7.72 -21.17
CA ARG A 330 -2.78 -6.95 -22.00
C ARG A 330 -2.46 -7.11 -23.49
N LYS A 331 -1.18 -6.96 -23.87
CA LYS A 331 -0.73 -7.15 -25.26
C LYS A 331 -1.01 -8.56 -25.76
N LYS A 332 -0.64 -9.60 -25.00
CA LYS A 332 -0.83 -11.01 -25.34
C LYS A 332 -2.31 -11.37 -25.52
N PHE A 333 -3.19 -10.91 -24.63
CA PHE A 333 -4.60 -11.24 -24.69
C PHE A 333 -5.38 -10.40 -25.72
N MET A 334 -4.92 -9.19 -26.05
CA MET A 334 -5.43 -8.45 -27.21
C MET A 334 -5.07 -9.13 -28.54
N THR A 335 -3.86 -9.70 -28.70
CA THR A 335 -3.54 -10.48 -29.91
C THR A 335 -4.33 -11.78 -30.00
N VAL A 336 -4.54 -12.49 -28.88
CA VAL A 336 -5.39 -13.70 -28.84
C VAL A 336 -6.86 -13.37 -29.16
N PHE A 337 -7.36 -12.22 -28.73
CA PHE A 337 -8.72 -11.78 -29.05
C PHE A 337 -8.86 -11.39 -30.54
N ASP A 338 -7.86 -10.75 -31.15
CA ASP A 338 -7.85 -10.51 -32.60
C ASP A 338 -7.90 -11.83 -33.39
N GLU A 339 -7.00 -12.76 -33.10
CA GLU A 339 -6.95 -14.08 -33.75
C GLU A 339 -8.30 -14.83 -33.65
N GLN A 340 -8.93 -14.81 -32.47
CA GLN A 340 -10.27 -15.39 -32.25
C GLN A 340 -11.38 -14.62 -32.98
N TYR A 341 -11.30 -13.30 -33.06
CA TYR A 341 -12.27 -12.46 -33.75
C TYR A 341 -12.23 -12.70 -35.28
N GLN A 342 -11.04 -12.80 -35.89
CA GLN A 342 -10.88 -13.15 -37.31
C GLN A 342 -11.41 -14.56 -37.64
N GLU A 343 -11.46 -15.50 -36.68
CA GLU A 343 -12.10 -16.81 -36.83
C GLU A 343 -13.64 -16.77 -36.71
N ALA A 344 -14.16 -15.80 -35.96
CA ALA A 344 -15.60 -15.63 -35.70
C ALA A 344 -16.31 -14.73 -36.72
N LEU A 345 -15.57 -13.89 -37.46
CA LEU A 345 -16.09 -12.96 -38.46
C LEU A 345 -17.06 -13.63 -39.46
N ILE A 346 -18.23 -13.02 -39.66
CA ILE A 346 -19.19 -13.40 -40.69
C ILE A 346 -19.12 -12.37 -41.83
N GLU A 347 -18.62 -12.80 -42.98
CA GLU A 347 -18.32 -11.96 -44.15
C GLU A 347 -19.52 -11.11 -44.62
N GLN A 348 -20.73 -11.67 -44.56
CA GLN A 348 -21.96 -11.01 -44.98
C GLN A 348 -22.50 -10.01 -43.95
N GLY A 349 -22.17 -10.16 -42.66
CA GLY A 349 -22.82 -9.42 -41.58
C GLY A 349 -22.47 -7.94 -41.52
N ASN A 350 -21.24 -7.58 -41.91
CA ASN A 350 -20.68 -6.21 -41.92
C ASN A 350 -21.02 -5.40 -40.65
N TRP A 351 -21.02 -6.06 -39.48
CA TRP A 351 -21.36 -5.45 -38.21
C TRP A 351 -20.19 -4.64 -37.65
N ASP A 352 -20.50 -3.45 -37.13
CA ASP A 352 -19.57 -2.63 -36.34
C ASP A 352 -19.24 -3.34 -35.01
N SER A 353 -17.99 -3.78 -34.88
CA SER A 353 -17.46 -4.52 -33.73
C SER A 353 -16.68 -3.66 -32.74
N SER A 354 -16.64 -2.33 -32.94
CA SER A 354 -15.94 -1.41 -32.03
C SER A 354 -16.40 -1.57 -30.57
N LYS A 355 -17.70 -1.80 -30.35
CA LYS A 355 -18.31 -1.92 -29.03
C LYS A 355 -17.84 -3.16 -28.27
N GLU A 356 -17.64 -4.27 -28.96
CA GLU A 356 -17.15 -5.53 -28.39
C GLU A 356 -15.66 -5.43 -28.06
N TRP A 357 -14.87 -4.74 -28.89
CA TRP A 357 -13.48 -4.38 -28.61
C TRP A 357 -13.34 -3.41 -27.43
N ASP A 358 -14.18 -2.37 -27.37
CA ASP A 358 -14.24 -1.42 -26.26
C ASP A 358 -14.66 -2.11 -24.95
N LYS A 359 -15.66 -3.01 -25.00
CA LYS A 359 -16.11 -3.83 -23.87
C LYS A 359 -14.97 -4.70 -23.33
N PHE A 360 -14.29 -5.45 -24.20
CA PHE A 360 -13.16 -6.29 -23.80
C PHE A 360 -12.01 -5.46 -23.23
N THR A 361 -11.65 -4.35 -23.88
CA THR A 361 -10.57 -3.45 -23.40
C THR A 361 -10.91 -2.85 -22.03
N SER A 362 -12.16 -2.43 -21.83
CA SER A 362 -12.68 -1.91 -20.56
C SER A 362 -12.67 -2.97 -19.45
N ASP A 363 -13.10 -4.21 -19.74
CA ASP A 363 -13.05 -5.34 -18.79
C ASP A 363 -11.61 -5.65 -18.34
N LEU A 364 -10.63 -5.58 -19.26
CA LEU A 364 -9.21 -5.74 -18.95
C LEU A 364 -8.69 -4.60 -18.06
N ASP A 365 -8.87 -3.34 -18.48
CA ASP A 365 -8.31 -2.18 -17.79
C ASP A 365 -8.97 -1.92 -16.42
N SER A 366 -10.26 -2.27 -16.29
CA SER A 366 -11.00 -2.33 -15.03
C SER A 366 -10.36 -3.33 -14.07
N HIS A 367 -10.10 -4.57 -14.52
CA HIS A 367 -9.47 -5.58 -13.66
C HIS A 367 -8.00 -5.28 -13.33
N ILE A 368 -7.23 -4.69 -14.26
CA ILE A 368 -5.89 -4.18 -13.96
C ILE A 368 -5.97 -3.12 -12.85
N THR A 369 -6.96 -2.24 -12.89
CA THR A 369 -7.14 -1.17 -11.89
C THR A 369 -7.63 -1.72 -10.54
N GLU A 370 -8.52 -2.71 -10.53
CA GLU A 370 -8.93 -3.47 -9.35
C GLU A 370 -7.70 -4.07 -8.63
N VAL A 371 -6.90 -4.87 -9.33
CA VAL A 371 -5.72 -5.53 -8.76
C VAL A 371 -4.63 -4.52 -8.37
N ARG A 372 -4.46 -3.43 -9.13
CA ARG A 372 -3.55 -2.31 -8.76
C ARG A 372 -3.94 -1.76 -7.40
N ASN A 373 -5.21 -1.42 -7.21
CA ASN A 373 -5.70 -0.83 -5.96
C ASN A 373 -5.54 -1.79 -4.77
N THR A 374 -5.79 -3.10 -4.97
CA THR A 374 -5.56 -4.12 -3.93
C THR A 374 -4.08 -4.20 -3.55
N LYS A 375 -3.17 -4.26 -4.54
CA LYS A 375 -1.73 -4.40 -4.32
C LYS A 375 -1.08 -3.15 -3.74
N LEU A 376 -1.54 -1.95 -4.12
CA LEU A 376 -1.14 -0.70 -3.47
C LEU A 376 -1.61 -0.66 -2.01
N SER A 377 -2.82 -1.15 -1.70
CA SER A 377 -3.31 -1.24 -0.33
C SER A 377 -2.50 -2.23 0.53
N GLU A 378 -2.13 -3.39 -0.04
CA GLU A 378 -1.20 -4.34 0.59
C GLU A 378 0.19 -3.72 0.85
N LEU A 379 0.73 -2.97 -0.12
CA LEU A 379 2.03 -2.33 -0.04
C LEU A 379 2.06 -1.22 1.03
N THR A 380 1.02 -0.38 1.11
CA THR A 380 0.88 0.64 2.15
C THR A 380 0.86 -0.02 3.53
N ALA A 381 -0.05 -0.99 3.76
CA ALA A 381 -0.16 -1.69 5.04
C ALA A 381 1.14 -2.42 5.46
N LEU A 382 1.90 -2.94 4.50
CA LEU A 382 3.21 -3.54 4.77
C LEU A 382 4.22 -2.51 5.27
N ASN A 383 4.29 -1.32 4.66
CA ASN A 383 5.24 -0.28 5.05
C ASN A 383 4.81 0.46 6.33
N GLU A 384 3.51 0.68 6.55
CA GLU A 384 2.95 1.10 7.85
C GLU A 384 3.37 0.11 8.96
N SER A 385 3.23 -1.21 8.71
CA SER A 385 3.63 -2.24 9.68
C SER A 385 5.15 -2.38 9.86
N LYS A 386 5.98 -1.94 8.91
CA LYS A 386 7.44 -1.78 9.12
C LYS A 386 7.70 -0.59 10.05
N LEU A 387 7.15 0.58 9.73
CA LEU A 387 7.31 1.81 10.50
C LEU A 387 6.87 1.64 11.95
N GLU A 388 5.72 0.97 12.19
CA GLU A 388 5.27 0.70 13.56
C GLU A 388 6.28 -0.11 14.37
N LYS A 389 6.92 -1.12 13.76
CA LYS A 389 7.95 -1.93 14.42
C LYS A 389 9.25 -1.14 14.65
N ALA A 390 9.65 -0.31 13.69
CA ALA A 390 10.86 0.50 13.76
C ALA A 390 10.76 1.68 14.74
N LEU A 391 9.57 2.27 14.92
CA LEU A 391 9.34 3.42 15.79
C LEU A 391 8.99 3.00 17.23
N ASN A 392 8.09 2.04 17.45
CA ASN A 392 7.52 1.79 18.79
C ASN A 392 8.56 1.46 19.87
N GLY A 393 9.52 0.58 19.57
CA GLY A 393 10.54 0.15 20.53
C GLY A 393 11.50 1.28 20.96
N PRO A 394 12.19 1.94 20.01
CA PRO A 394 13.06 3.08 20.30
C PRO A 394 12.32 4.24 20.97
N VAL A 395 11.08 4.56 20.54
CA VAL A 395 10.28 5.63 21.14
C VAL A 395 9.87 5.30 22.58
N GLU A 396 9.46 4.07 22.89
CA GLU A 396 9.19 3.64 24.27
C GLU A 396 10.42 3.81 25.18
N ALA A 397 11.59 3.36 24.72
CA ALA A 397 12.83 3.46 25.47
C ALA A 397 13.27 4.92 25.72
N LEU A 398 13.08 5.80 24.73
CA LEU A 398 13.36 7.24 24.85
C LEU A 398 12.39 7.93 25.82
N LEU A 399 11.08 7.70 25.67
CA LEU A 399 10.05 8.28 26.52
C LEU A 399 10.20 7.85 27.99
N LYS A 400 10.45 6.56 28.24
CA LYS A 400 10.72 6.02 29.58
C LYS A 400 11.99 6.61 30.22
N ARG A 401 12.99 7.02 29.41
CA ARG A 401 14.22 7.66 29.90
C ARG A 401 14.01 9.13 30.29
N GLY A 402 13.08 9.85 29.67
CA GLY A 402 12.62 11.18 30.11
C GLY A 402 13.72 12.20 30.38
N THR A 403 14.65 12.35 29.44
CA THR A 403 15.72 13.37 29.46
C THR A 403 15.34 14.62 28.66
N ASP A 404 16.02 15.73 28.93
CA ASP A 404 15.85 17.01 28.22
C ASP A 404 15.97 16.86 26.68
N GLU A 405 16.82 15.93 26.20
CA GLU A 405 17.02 15.61 24.77
C GLU A 405 15.95 14.70 24.14
N THR A 406 15.00 14.15 24.91
CA THR A 406 14.15 13.01 24.48
C THR A 406 13.43 13.28 23.16
N TRP A 407 12.75 14.42 23.05
CA TRP A 407 12.02 14.79 21.85
C TRP A 407 12.93 15.12 20.66
N SER A 408 14.15 15.63 20.89
CA SER A 408 15.13 15.83 19.82
C SER A 408 15.55 14.49 19.21
N ARG A 409 15.89 13.50 20.07
CA ARG A 409 16.22 12.13 19.62
C ARG A 409 15.04 11.44 18.92
N ILE A 410 13.82 11.64 19.41
CA ILE A 410 12.59 11.13 18.76
C ILE A 410 12.41 11.76 17.37
N ARG A 411 12.65 13.07 17.20
CA ARG A 411 12.58 13.72 15.87
C ARG A 411 13.63 13.18 14.90
N THR A 412 14.88 13.00 15.35
CA THR A 412 15.94 12.42 14.49
C THR A 412 15.60 10.99 14.09
N HIS A 413 15.09 10.17 15.02
CA HIS A 413 14.69 8.79 14.74
C HIS A 413 13.48 8.73 13.79
N LEU A 414 12.45 9.54 14.02
CA LEU A 414 11.30 9.69 13.13
C LEU A 414 11.74 10.06 11.71
N HIS A 415 12.57 11.08 11.56
CA HIS A 415 13.03 11.56 10.25
C HIS A 415 13.76 10.44 9.49
N HIS A 416 14.71 9.77 10.14
CA HIS A 416 15.51 8.72 9.52
C HIS A 416 14.67 7.50 9.09
N GLU A 417 13.86 6.94 9.98
CA GLU A 417 13.01 5.79 9.65
C GLU A 417 11.95 6.15 8.59
N THR A 418 11.43 7.38 8.62
CA THR A 418 10.47 7.86 7.60
C THR A 418 11.13 8.08 6.25
N GLU A 419 12.34 8.63 6.18
CA GLU A 419 13.10 8.74 4.92
C GLU A 419 13.43 7.38 4.32
N VAL A 420 13.85 6.41 5.14
CA VAL A 420 14.08 5.03 4.70
C VAL A 420 12.79 4.40 4.18
N ALA A 421 11.69 4.48 4.92
CA ALA A 421 10.40 3.92 4.52
C ALA A 421 9.82 4.59 3.27
N VAL A 422 9.92 5.91 3.14
CA VAL A 422 9.50 6.65 1.92
C VAL A 422 10.36 6.29 0.72
N SER A 423 11.67 6.07 0.91
CA SER A 423 12.58 5.64 -0.17
C SER A 423 12.26 4.22 -0.66
N GLU A 424 12.04 3.28 0.25
CA GLU A 424 11.59 1.92 -0.10
C GLU A 424 10.19 1.92 -0.74
N PHE A 425 9.29 2.77 -0.26
CA PHE A 425 7.91 2.85 -0.73
C PHE A 425 7.84 3.47 -2.13
N SER A 426 8.45 4.63 -2.39
CA SER A 426 8.51 5.25 -3.72
C SER A 426 9.17 4.32 -4.75
N PHE A 427 10.28 3.64 -4.39
CA PHE A 427 10.89 2.63 -5.25
C PHE A 427 9.89 1.51 -5.61
N ALA A 428 9.11 1.02 -4.65
CA ALA A 428 8.08 0.02 -4.91
C ALA A 428 6.87 0.56 -5.71
N LEU A 429 6.44 1.81 -5.46
CA LEU A 429 5.35 2.48 -6.19
C LEU A 429 5.68 2.68 -7.68
N SER A 430 6.95 2.96 -8.01
CA SER A 430 7.40 3.09 -9.40
C SER A 430 7.08 1.86 -10.27
N GLY A 431 7.01 0.67 -9.67
CA GLY A 431 6.64 -0.59 -10.34
C GLY A 431 5.16 -0.70 -10.75
N PHE A 432 4.29 0.21 -10.31
CA PHE A 432 2.84 0.21 -10.58
C PHE A 432 2.39 1.23 -11.63
N GLU A 433 3.28 2.14 -12.04
CA GLU A 433 3.00 3.27 -12.95
C GLU A 433 1.72 4.03 -12.56
N ILE A 434 1.76 4.60 -11.35
CA ILE A 434 0.72 5.50 -10.84
C ILE A 434 0.95 6.95 -11.29
N ASP A 435 -0.08 7.79 -11.12
CA ASP A 435 0.01 9.23 -11.34
C ASP A 435 0.89 9.90 -10.27
N GLU A 436 1.65 10.93 -10.67
CA GLU A 436 2.59 11.66 -9.81
C GLU A 436 1.89 12.27 -8.57
N GLN A 437 0.67 12.79 -8.73
CA GLN A 437 -0.13 13.34 -7.62
C GLN A 437 -0.63 12.22 -6.68
N ALA A 438 -0.90 11.04 -7.21
CA ALA A 438 -1.28 9.88 -6.42
C ALA A 438 -0.09 9.35 -5.59
N GLU A 439 1.13 9.36 -6.16
CA GLU A 439 2.35 9.05 -5.42
C GLU A 439 2.61 10.06 -4.29
N GLU A 440 2.53 11.37 -4.56
CA GLU A 440 2.68 12.41 -3.53
C GLU A 440 1.68 12.24 -2.38
N ILE A 441 0.40 11.96 -2.68
CA ILE A 441 -0.64 11.72 -1.66
C ILE A 441 -0.34 10.47 -0.83
N MET A 442 0.08 9.37 -1.46
CA MET A 442 0.45 8.14 -0.73
C MET A 442 1.68 8.37 0.17
N ILE A 443 2.68 9.11 -0.31
CA ILE A 443 3.87 9.47 0.47
C ILE A 443 3.53 10.43 1.62
N SER A 444 2.59 11.37 1.46
CA SER A 444 2.10 12.18 2.58
C SER A 444 1.42 11.33 3.64
N ASN A 445 0.45 10.48 3.23
CA ASN A 445 -0.26 9.59 4.14
C ASN A 445 0.68 8.71 4.97
N LEU A 446 1.78 8.21 4.38
CA LEU A 446 2.78 7.42 5.09
C LEU A 446 3.56 8.25 6.15
N LYS A 447 3.88 9.52 5.84
CA LYS A 447 4.51 10.46 6.79
C LYS A 447 3.56 10.82 7.93
N ASP A 448 2.30 11.09 7.61
CA ASP A 448 1.25 11.39 8.58
C ASP A 448 0.96 10.17 9.49
N HIS A 449 1.01 8.95 8.94
CA HIS A 449 0.95 7.71 9.72
C HIS A 449 2.15 7.58 10.68
N ALA A 450 3.37 7.87 10.22
CA ALA A 450 4.58 7.83 11.07
C ALA A 450 4.48 8.80 12.27
N ILE A 451 3.94 10.00 12.04
CA ILE A 451 3.61 10.97 13.11
C ILE A 451 2.53 10.38 14.05
N GLY A 452 1.46 9.81 13.50
CA GLY A 452 0.36 9.19 14.24
C GLY A 452 0.78 8.02 15.14
N ILE A 453 1.75 7.19 14.72
CA ILE A 453 2.38 6.16 15.56
C ILE A 453 2.98 6.81 16.81
N ILE A 454 3.77 7.88 16.65
CA ILE A 454 4.44 8.53 17.78
C ILE A 454 3.43 9.27 18.69
N GLU A 455 2.40 9.91 18.14
CA GLU A 455 1.35 10.50 18.98
C GLU A 455 0.62 9.45 19.82
N ARG A 456 0.23 8.32 19.21
CA ARG A 456 -0.39 7.19 19.91
C ARG A 456 0.54 6.65 21.00
N LYS A 457 1.79 6.34 20.63
CA LYS A 457 2.78 5.77 21.56
C LYS A 457 3.11 6.72 22.71
N ALA A 458 3.19 8.02 22.45
CA ALA A 458 3.37 9.03 23.49
C ALA A 458 2.21 9.08 24.49
N ARG A 459 0.95 8.90 24.04
CA ARG A 459 -0.22 8.78 24.93
C ARG A 459 -0.20 7.47 25.73
N GLU A 460 0.16 6.34 25.11
CA GLU A 460 0.33 5.05 25.79
C GLU A 460 1.38 5.11 26.92
N GLU A 461 2.52 5.78 26.70
CA GLU A 461 3.58 5.90 27.71
C GLU A 461 3.30 7.00 28.75
N ALA A 462 2.63 8.09 28.37
CA ALA A 462 2.15 9.11 29.32
C ALA A 462 1.15 8.54 30.33
N ALA A 463 0.28 7.61 29.92
CA ALA A 463 -0.63 6.91 30.84
C ALA A 463 0.09 6.08 31.93
N LYS A 464 1.38 5.76 31.73
CA LYS A 464 2.23 5.00 32.69
C LYS A 464 3.11 5.91 33.56
N VAL A 465 2.97 7.24 33.46
CA VAL A 465 3.88 8.24 34.05
C VAL A 465 4.11 8.04 35.55
N SER A 466 3.10 7.71 36.35
CA SER A 466 3.26 7.50 37.80
C SER A 466 4.27 6.40 38.12
N THR A 467 4.26 5.30 37.35
CA THR A 467 5.23 4.20 37.48
C THR A 467 6.63 4.66 37.11
N TYR A 468 6.80 5.34 35.97
CA TYR A 468 8.12 5.79 35.53
C TYR A 468 8.70 6.88 36.45
N VAL A 469 7.88 7.78 36.97
CA VAL A 469 8.27 8.82 37.92
C VAL A 469 8.67 8.21 39.28
N LYS A 470 7.97 7.15 39.73
CA LYS A 470 8.36 6.36 40.91
C LYS A 470 9.66 5.58 40.70
N ASP A 471 9.76 4.81 39.62
CA ASP A 471 10.96 4.05 39.26
C ASP A 471 12.19 4.98 39.17
N ARG A 472 12.02 6.15 38.55
CA ARG A 472 13.07 7.17 38.44
C ARG A 472 13.47 7.76 39.78
N PHE A 473 12.53 8.01 40.69
CA PHE A 473 12.87 8.43 42.05
C PHE A 473 13.68 7.33 42.75
N ILE A 474 13.18 6.10 42.79
CA ILE A 474 13.84 4.96 43.47
C ILE A 474 15.24 4.73 42.89
N SER A 475 15.38 4.77 41.56
CA SER A 475 16.68 4.62 40.88
C SER A 475 17.66 5.77 41.16
N THR A 476 17.19 6.99 41.38
CA THR A 476 18.06 8.16 41.63
C THR A 476 18.36 8.33 43.13
N PHE A 477 17.45 7.87 44.00
CA PHE A 477 17.55 8.00 45.45
C PHE A 477 18.34 6.86 46.10
N ASN A 478 18.07 5.60 45.72
CA ASN A 478 18.72 4.44 46.36
C ASN A 478 20.10 4.09 45.79
N TYR A 479 20.50 4.66 44.65
CA TYR A 479 21.77 4.35 43.98
C TYR A 479 22.65 5.58 43.81
N ASP A 480 23.96 5.34 43.75
CA ASP A 480 24.97 6.33 43.38
C ASP A 480 25.21 6.41 41.86
N ASN A 481 26.16 7.25 41.44
CA ASN A 481 26.50 7.42 40.03
C ASN A 481 27.16 6.18 39.40
N ASP A 482 27.68 5.26 40.22
CA ASP A 482 28.30 3.99 39.81
C ASP A 482 27.27 2.83 39.82
N LEU A 483 25.98 3.14 39.96
CA LEU A 483 24.85 2.20 40.09
C LEU A 483 24.94 1.27 41.31
N ARG A 484 25.65 1.67 42.36
CA ARG A 484 25.76 0.92 43.62
C ARG A 484 24.70 1.41 44.60
N THR A 485 24.16 0.51 45.40
CA THR A 485 23.18 0.87 46.44
C THR A 485 23.86 1.74 47.50
N ARG A 486 23.27 2.90 47.81
CA ARG A 486 23.78 3.83 48.80
C ARG A 486 23.79 3.23 50.20
N VAL A 487 24.74 3.69 51.01
CA VAL A 487 24.86 3.34 52.42
C VAL A 487 24.78 4.63 53.22
N TRP A 488 23.63 4.85 53.85
CA TRP A 488 23.28 6.08 54.56
C TRP A 488 24.23 6.36 55.73
N THR A 489 25.28 7.13 55.45
CA THR A 489 26.32 7.55 56.42
C THR A 489 26.36 9.07 56.54
N ASN A 490 27.08 9.60 57.53
CA ASN A 490 27.27 11.05 57.72
C ASN A 490 27.86 11.83 56.53
N GLY A 491 28.37 11.15 55.49
CA GLY A 491 28.83 11.80 54.26
C GLY A 491 27.71 12.12 53.26
N GLU A 492 26.51 11.58 53.44
CA GLU A 492 25.39 11.74 52.50
C GLU A 492 24.35 12.76 52.99
N ASP A 493 24.21 13.86 52.25
CA ASP A 493 23.14 14.84 52.42
C ASP A 493 21.84 14.30 51.81
N ILE A 494 21.03 13.61 52.63
CA ILE A 494 19.74 13.03 52.24
C ILE A 494 18.77 14.11 51.70
N PRO A 495 18.63 15.32 52.30
CA PRO A 495 17.90 16.43 51.70
C PRO A 495 18.36 16.82 50.28
N ALA A 496 19.68 16.93 50.03
CA ALA A 496 20.21 17.24 48.70
C ALA A 496 19.94 16.10 47.70
N ILE A 497 20.19 14.85 48.06
CA ILE A 497 19.91 13.66 47.23
C ILE A 497 18.41 13.59 46.90
N THR A 498 17.54 13.85 47.88
CA THR A 498 16.07 13.96 47.69
C THR A 498 15.71 15.04 46.68
N THR A 499 16.39 16.18 46.73
CA THR A 499 16.17 17.32 45.82
C THR A 499 16.62 16.99 44.39
N THR A 500 17.78 16.33 44.23
CA THR A 500 18.26 15.83 42.93
C THR A 500 17.32 14.77 42.34
N ALA A 501 16.86 13.81 43.15
CA ALA A 501 15.90 12.79 42.71
C ALA A 501 14.57 13.42 42.28
N ARG A 502 14.04 14.39 43.05
CA ARG A 502 12.83 15.16 42.70
C ARG A 502 13.01 15.96 41.40
N SER A 503 14.13 16.66 41.22
CA SER A 503 14.41 17.38 39.96
C SER A 503 14.49 16.42 38.76
N SER A 504 15.09 15.24 38.91
CA SER A 504 15.09 14.24 37.83
C SER A 504 13.71 13.65 37.54
N CYS A 505 12.77 13.68 38.49
CA CYS A 505 11.38 13.29 38.28
C CYS A 505 10.59 14.39 37.55
N LEU A 506 10.82 15.67 37.87
CA LEU A 506 10.22 16.81 37.15
C LEU A 506 10.66 16.86 35.69
N LYS A 507 11.92 16.55 35.38
CA LYS A 507 12.41 16.42 33.98
C LYS A 507 11.65 15.35 33.18
N LEU A 508 11.45 14.16 33.77
CA LEU A 508 10.68 13.07 33.17
C LEU A 508 9.19 13.45 32.99
N LEU A 509 8.58 14.07 34.00
CA LEU A 509 7.20 14.57 33.94
C LEU A 509 7.03 15.64 32.86
N SER A 510 7.96 16.60 32.79
CA SER A 510 7.99 17.64 31.75
C SER A 510 8.20 17.07 30.34
N ALA A 511 8.98 15.99 30.21
CA ALA A 511 9.17 15.30 28.94
C ALA A 511 7.89 14.58 28.49
N LEU A 512 7.13 13.97 29.42
CA LEU A 512 5.89 13.23 29.15
C LEU A 512 4.62 14.10 29.13
N ALA A 513 4.68 15.39 29.50
CA ALA A 513 3.49 16.25 29.54
C ALA A 513 2.99 16.74 28.17
N ALA A 514 3.86 16.85 27.16
CA ALA A 514 3.53 17.39 25.84
C ALA A 514 4.40 16.82 24.70
N ILE A 515 3.79 16.65 23.52
CA ILE A 515 4.41 16.20 22.26
C ILE A 515 5.21 17.35 21.62
N ARG A 516 6.52 17.17 21.47
CA ARG A 516 7.44 18.18 20.89
C ARG A 516 8.07 17.72 19.57
N LEU A 517 7.22 17.33 18.61
CA LEU A 517 7.64 16.94 17.25
C LEU A 517 8.02 18.14 16.36
N ASN A 518 7.62 19.35 16.74
CA ASN A 518 8.11 20.59 16.16
C ASN A 518 9.32 21.11 16.95
N GLU A 519 9.98 22.16 16.46
CA GLU A 519 10.97 22.94 17.21
C GLU A 519 10.36 24.01 18.13
N ASP A 520 9.03 24.05 18.24
CA ASP A 520 8.25 24.97 19.10
C ASP A 520 8.74 24.91 20.56
N THR A 521 9.09 26.06 21.14
CA THR A 521 9.52 26.16 22.55
C THR A 521 8.33 26.38 23.49
N ASP A 522 8.11 25.46 24.43
CA ASP A 522 7.12 25.60 25.50
C ASP A 522 7.72 25.97 26.86
N THR A 523 6.85 26.47 27.74
CA THR A 523 7.16 26.88 29.12
C THR A 523 6.74 25.81 30.16
N VAL A 524 6.41 24.58 29.74
CA VAL A 524 5.89 23.50 30.61
C VAL A 524 6.86 23.18 31.74
N ARG A 525 8.16 23.12 31.42
CA ARG A 525 9.21 22.85 32.40
C ARG A 525 9.30 23.95 33.45
N GLU A 526 9.29 25.20 33.03
CA GLU A 526 9.44 26.36 33.92
C GLU A 526 8.25 26.45 34.88
N MET A 527 7.04 26.20 34.39
CA MET A 527 5.83 26.11 35.22
C MET A 527 5.88 24.95 36.22
N LEU A 528 6.38 23.78 35.82
CA LEU A 528 6.55 22.62 36.71
C LEU A 528 7.62 22.88 37.80
N ASP A 529 8.78 23.39 37.43
CA ASP A 529 9.86 23.71 38.38
C ASP A 529 9.42 24.80 39.39
N LEU A 530 8.69 25.83 38.95
CA LEU A 530 8.10 26.88 39.82
C LEU A 530 7.04 26.33 40.78
N ALA A 531 6.04 25.58 40.29
CA ALA A 531 4.90 25.17 41.11
C ALA A 531 5.20 23.96 42.02
N LEU A 532 6.11 23.07 41.61
CA LEU A 532 6.31 21.76 42.23
C LEU A 532 7.72 21.55 42.83
N GLY A 533 8.74 22.24 42.31
CA GLY A 533 10.14 22.08 42.72
C GLY A 533 10.60 23.04 43.83
N GLY A 534 10.06 24.26 43.90
CA GLY A 534 10.49 25.29 44.83
C GLY A 534 10.02 25.12 46.30
N PRO A 535 10.67 25.82 47.26
CA PRO A 535 10.21 25.89 48.65
C PRO A 535 8.94 26.75 48.79
N ASN A 536 8.84 27.85 48.04
CA ASN A 536 7.60 28.64 47.91
C ASN A 536 6.72 28.05 46.80
N ARG A 537 5.94 27.02 47.12
CA ARG A 537 5.05 26.36 46.15
C ARG A 537 3.80 27.18 45.87
N THR A 538 3.66 27.74 44.67
CA THR A 538 2.42 28.37 44.18
C THR A 538 1.69 27.42 43.22
N GLN A 539 0.95 26.47 43.77
CA GLN A 539 0.19 25.48 42.99
C GLN A 539 -0.93 26.11 42.14
N ASP A 540 -1.38 27.32 42.50
CA ASP A 540 -2.40 28.09 41.77
C ASP A 540 -2.06 28.32 40.29
N ILE A 541 -0.76 28.32 39.94
CA ILE A 541 -0.27 28.47 38.56
C ILE A 541 -0.68 27.29 37.66
N LEU A 542 -0.88 26.10 38.23
CA LEU A 542 -1.21 24.86 37.49
C LEU A 542 -2.71 24.48 37.58
N VAL A 543 -3.58 25.41 37.99
CA VAL A 543 -5.04 25.17 38.12
C VAL A 543 -5.76 25.18 36.75
N THR A 544 -5.10 25.66 35.69
CA THR A 544 -5.63 25.61 34.32
C THR A 544 -5.48 24.21 33.70
N ASN A 545 -6.54 23.66 33.09
CA ASN A 545 -6.49 22.34 32.41
C ASN A 545 -5.61 22.31 31.13
N THR A 546 -4.98 23.42 30.76
CA THR A 546 -4.19 23.59 29.53
C THR A 546 -2.84 24.22 29.84
N TRP A 547 -1.79 23.75 29.15
CA TRP A 547 -0.48 24.39 29.14
C TRP A 547 -0.49 25.64 28.24
N GLU A 548 0.22 26.70 28.67
CA GLU A 548 0.46 27.84 27.80
C GLU A 548 1.31 27.40 26.57
N LYS A 549 0.99 27.93 25.38
CA LYS A 549 1.67 27.68 24.09
C LYS A 549 1.64 26.23 23.55
N VAL A 550 1.05 25.26 24.25
CA VAL A 550 0.87 23.88 23.74
C VAL A 550 -0.56 23.67 23.25
N PRO A 551 -0.80 23.28 21.97
CA PRO A 551 -2.12 22.90 21.48
C PRO A 551 -2.71 21.71 22.23
N ALA A 552 -4.03 21.71 22.46
CA ALA A 552 -4.72 20.63 23.17
C ALA A 552 -4.51 19.23 22.56
N THR A 553 -4.29 19.14 21.24
CA THR A 553 -3.91 17.90 20.54
C THR A 553 -2.53 17.38 20.97
N LYS A 554 -1.57 18.27 21.21
CA LYS A 554 -0.19 17.93 21.62
C LYS A 554 -0.02 17.73 23.13
N THR A 555 -1.01 18.08 23.94
CA THR A 555 -1.01 17.77 25.40
C THR A 555 -1.16 16.27 25.62
N LEU A 556 -0.34 15.72 26.52
CA LEU A 556 -0.36 14.31 26.94
C LEU A 556 -0.82 14.16 28.39
N ILE A 557 -0.41 15.07 29.27
CA ILE A 557 -0.77 15.11 30.69
C ILE A 557 -1.12 16.56 31.00
N THR A 558 -2.29 16.82 31.61
CA THR A 558 -2.71 18.17 32.00
C THR A 558 -1.95 18.68 33.23
N PRO A 559 -1.89 20.00 33.47
CA PRO A 559 -1.32 20.57 34.70
C PRO A 559 -1.88 19.97 36.00
N VAL A 560 -3.19 19.68 36.03
CA VAL A 560 -3.88 19.08 37.18
C VAL A 560 -3.47 17.61 37.40
N GLU A 561 -3.31 16.84 36.32
CA GLU A 561 -2.78 15.47 36.41
C GLU A 561 -1.32 15.46 36.85
N CYS A 562 -0.49 16.40 36.37
CA CYS A 562 0.88 16.59 36.87
C CYS A 562 0.93 16.86 38.38
N ILE A 563 0.04 17.70 38.92
CA ILE A 563 -0.10 17.89 40.37
C ILE A 563 -0.49 16.57 41.06
N SER A 564 -1.45 15.82 40.50
CA SER A 564 -1.92 14.54 41.07
C SER A 564 -0.79 13.50 41.16
N VAL A 565 -0.05 13.30 40.06
CA VAL A 565 1.11 12.40 39.96
C VAL A 565 2.21 12.84 40.94
N TRP A 566 2.48 14.14 41.07
CA TRP A 566 3.47 14.66 42.02
C TRP A 566 3.06 14.44 43.48
N ASN A 567 1.78 14.67 43.82
CA ASN A 567 1.24 14.43 45.14
C ASN A 567 1.14 12.93 45.48
N GLN A 568 1.00 12.05 44.48
CA GLN A 568 1.16 10.61 44.64
C GLN A 568 2.63 10.25 44.92
N LEU A 569 3.57 10.74 44.11
CA LEU A 569 5.00 10.52 44.32
C LEU A 569 5.46 10.95 45.71
N GLN A 570 5.05 12.14 46.20
CA GLN A 570 5.45 12.60 47.52
C GLN A 570 5.02 11.62 48.62
N ARG A 571 3.75 11.18 48.62
CA ARG A 571 3.23 10.20 49.60
C ARG A 571 3.90 8.83 49.50
N GLU A 572 4.20 8.35 48.29
CA GLU A 572 4.85 7.05 48.10
C GLU A 572 6.37 7.05 48.39
N THR A 573 7.01 8.21 48.37
CA THR A 573 8.47 8.35 48.62
C THR A 573 8.81 8.81 50.02
N GLU A 574 7.86 9.43 50.74
CA GLU A 574 8.02 9.90 52.12
C GLU A 574 8.50 8.80 53.06
N TYR A 575 7.88 7.61 53.02
CA TYR A 575 8.32 6.44 53.81
C TYR A 575 9.78 6.05 53.52
N THR A 576 10.20 6.01 52.25
CA THR A 576 11.56 5.68 51.84
C THR A 576 12.58 6.70 52.35
N ILE A 577 12.23 7.99 52.33
CA ILE A 577 13.08 9.07 52.86
C ILE A 577 13.18 8.96 54.39
N THR A 578 12.06 8.70 55.09
CA THR A 578 12.06 8.47 56.54
C THR A 578 12.89 7.24 56.93
N GLN A 579 12.82 6.16 56.15
CA GLN A 579 13.63 4.96 56.37
C GLN A 579 15.14 5.22 56.16
N ALA A 580 15.51 6.04 55.17
CA ALA A 580 16.88 6.47 54.94
C ALA A 580 17.43 7.30 56.12
N LEU A 581 16.66 8.28 56.60
CA LEU A 581 17.01 9.09 57.78
C LEU A 581 17.17 8.23 59.04
N ALA A 582 16.22 7.35 59.33
CA ALA A 582 16.30 6.44 60.48
C ALA A 582 17.52 5.48 60.39
N SER A 583 17.90 5.07 59.17
CA SER A 583 19.11 4.26 58.93
C SER A 583 20.39 5.06 59.21
N GLN A 584 20.44 6.32 58.80
CA GLN A 584 21.56 7.23 59.07
C GLN A 584 21.69 7.50 60.58
N GLU A 585 20.59 7.76 61.29
CA GLU A 585 20.56 7.89 62.75
C GLU A 585 21.00 6.62 63.49
N GLN A 586 20.68 5.43 62.96
CA GLN A 586 21.13 4.16 63.52
C GLN A 586 22.63 3.94 63.27
N TYR A 587 23.13 4.24 62.07
CA TYR A 587 24.56 4.23 61.77
C TYR A 587 25.34 5.17 62.70
N ASN A 588 24.80 6.36 62.96
CA ASN A 588 25.42 7.36 63.82
C ASN A 588 25.52 6.89 65.27
N ARG A 589 24.43 6.36 65.84
CA ARG A 589 24.45 5.73 67.17
C ARG A 589 25.47 4.60 67.26
N ASN A 590 25.54 3.72 66.25
CA ASN A 590 26.55 2.65 66.21
C ASN A 590 28.00 3.19 66.18
N VAL A 591 28.24 4.33 65.52
CA VAL A 591 29.56 4.99 65.49
C VAL A 591 29.90 5.67 66.82
N GLU A 592 28.92 6.30 67.48
CA GLU A 592 29.10 6.88 68.82
C GLU A 592 29.31 5.81 69.89
N GLU A 593 28.57 4.71 69.84
CA GLU A 593 28.77 3.55 70.72
C GLU A 593 30.16 2.92 70.53
N ARG A 594 30.64 2.78 69.29
CA ARG A 594 32.01 2.32 69.01
C ARG A 594 33.06 3.26 69.59
N LYS A 595 32.96 4.56 69.35
CA LYS A 595 33.86 5.56 69.95
C LYS A 595 33.84 5.50 71.49
N ALA A 596 32.66 5.31 72.08
CA ALA A 596 32.52 5.16 73.53
C ALA A 596 33.09 3.84 74.07
N GLN A 597 33.09 2.76 73.28
CA GLN A 597 33.78 1.50 73.60
C GLN A 597 35.29 1.65 73.47
N GLU A 598 35.78 2.16 72.34
CA GLU A 598 37.20 2.46 72.08
C GLU A 598 37.80 3.38 73.16
N GLN A 599 37.06 4.42 73.58
CA GLN A 599 37.50 5.33 74.63
C GLN A 599 37.50 4.69 76.03
N LYS A 600 36.53 3.82 76.36
CA LYS A 600 36.56 3.01 77.59
C LYS A 600 37.70 1.99 77.59
N GLU A 601 38.01 1.39 76.45
CA GLU A 601 39.13 0.47 76.28
C GLU A 601 40.47 1.21 76.38
N LEU A 602 40.59 2.41 75.80
CA LEU A 602 41.76 3.27 75.95
C LEU A 602 41.96 3.74 77.40
N GLU A 603 40.89 4.08 78.13
CA GLU A 603 40.97 4.38 79.57
C GLU A 603 41.37 3.15 80.39
N ARG A 604 40.82 1.97 80.08
CA ARG A 604 41.19 0.70 80.72
C ARG A 604 42.67 0.39 80.49
N ASN A 605 43.14 0.45 79.26
CA ASN A 605 44.53 0.18 78.89
C ASN A 605 45.49 1.16 79.58
N LYS A 606 45.12 2.44 79.71
CA LYS A 606 45.88 3.43 80.51
C LYS A 606 45.92 3.11 82.01
N ARG A 607 44.85 2.55 82.58
CA ARG A 607 44.85 2.08 83.98
C ARG A 607 45.76 0.86 84.16
N GLU A 608 45.65 -0.14 83.28
CA GLU A 608 46.48 -1.34 83.30
C GLU A 608 47.98 -1.00 83.08
N GLU A 609 48.30 -0.05 82.21
CA GLU A 609 49.66 0.46 82.01
C GLU A 609 50.21 1.21 83.24
N ASN A 610 49.38 2.03 83.91
CA ASN A 610 49.77 2.72 85.13
C ASN A 610 49.96 1.76 86.32
N GLU A 611 49.07 0.78 86.50
CA GLU A 611 49.26 -0.30 87.48
C GLU A 611 50.55 -1.08 87.21
N ARG A 612 50.84 -1.40 85.94
CA ARG A 612 52.08 -2.06 85.57
C ARG A 612 53.31 -1.21 85.93
N LYS A 613 53.29 0.10 85.64
CA LYS A 613 54.40 1.01 85.98
C LYS A 613 54.65 1.10 87.49
N GLU A 614 53.60 1.14 88.30
CA GLU A 614 53.76 1.16 89.76
C GLU A 614 54.25 -0.20 90.30
N ARG A 615 53.82 -1.34 89.72
CA ARG A 615 54.39 -2.67 90.03
C ARG A 615 55.88 -2.75 89.68
N GLU A 616 56.26 -2.32 88.48
CA GLU A 616 57.67 -2.27 88.05
C GLU A 616 58.51 -1.32 88.92
N ARG A 617 57.92 -0.25 89.48
CA ARG A 617 58.58 0.64 90.43
C ARG A 617 58.77 -0.03 91.79
N ILE A 618 57.74 -0.66 92.36
CA ILE A 618 57.81 -1.40 93.62
C ILE A 618 58.85 -2.54 93.52
N GLU A 619 58.93 -3.21 92.38
CA GLU A 619 59.92 -4.25 92.12
C GLU A 619 61.36 -3.70 92.05
N ARG A 620 61.57 -2.51 91.47
CA ARG A 620 62.88 -1.82 91.53
C ARG A 620 63.24 -1.38 92.95
N GLU A 621 62.32 -0.76 93.68
CA GLU A 621 62.54 -0.35 95.09
C GLU A 621 62.85 -1.56 96.00
N ARG A 622 62.29 -2.74 95.69
CA ARG A 622 62.62 -4.00 96.34
C ARG A 622 64.00 -4.52 95.95
N ASN A 623 64.32 -4.60 94.66
CA ASN A 623 65.60 -5.09 94.17
C ASN A 623 66.77 -4.20 94.65
N GLU A 624 66.57 -2.88 94.72
CA GLU A 624 67.54 -1.97 95.33
C GLU A 624 67.76 -2.21 96.83
N ARG A 625 66.73 -2.65 97.57
CA ARG A 625 66.89 -3.03 98.98
C ARG A 625 67.65 -4.35 99.09
N ASP A 626 67.23 -5.37 98.33
CA ASP A 626 67.85 -6.69 98.36
C ASP A 626 69.34 -6.63 97.94
N GLU A 627 69.73 -5.70 97.06
CA GLU A 627 71.13 -5.46 96.67
C GLU A 627 71.93 -4.69 97.75
N ARG A 628 71.35 -3.68 98.41
CA ARG A 628 71.98 -3.03 99.58
C ARG A 628 72.23 -4.04 100.70
N ASP A 629 71.26 -4.92 100.95
CA ASP A 629 71.35 -6.01 101.92
C ASP A 629 72.35 -7.10 101.51
N ARG A 630 72.77 -7.18 100.23
CA ARG A 630 73.93 -7.99 99.81
C ARG A 630 75.25 -7.27 100.09
N ILE A 631 75.37 -6.01 99.65
CA ILE A 631 76.59 -5.20 99.82
C ILE A 631 77.01 -5.09 101.29
N GLU A 632 76.07 -4.93 102.22
CA GLU A 632 76.38 -4.88 103.66
C GLU A 632 76.79 -6.27 104.22
N ARG A 633 76.23 -7.38 103.71
CA ARG A 633 76.69 -8.74 104.07
C ARG A 633 78.11 -9.01 103.56
N ASP A 634 78.37 -8.70 102.30
CA ASP A 634 79.70 -8.74 101.67
C ASP A 634 80.74 -7.94 102.46
N ARG A 635 80.36 -6.76 102.95
CA ARG A 635 81.22 -5.91 103.78
C ARG A 635 81.49 -6.54 105.14
N ILE A 636 80.47 -7.05 105.84
CA ILE A 636 80.61 -7.73 107.13
C ILE A 636 81.49 -8.98 107.00
N GLU A 637 81.40 -9.71 105.89
CA GLU A 637 82.25 -10.89 105.63
C GLU A 637 83.71 -10.51 105.36
N ARG A 638 83.97 -9.42 104.63
CA ARG A 638 85.34 -8.85 104.48
C ARG A 638 85.91 -8.37 105.81
N GLU A 639 85.15 -7.59 106.57
CA GLU A 639 85.55 -7.12 107.92
C GLU A 639 85.78 -8.28 108.91
N ARG A 640 85.30 -9.50 108.61
CA ARG A 640 85.57 -10.71 109.41
C ARG A 640 86.83 -11.42 108.92
N ASN A 641 86.96 -11.65 107.62
CA ASN A 641 88.13 -12.29 107.01
C ASN A 641 89.42 -11.48 107.25
N GLU A 642 89.35 -10.14 107.25
CA GLU A 642 90.50 -9.29 107.60
C GLU A 642 90.94 -9.46 109.06
N ARG A 643 89.98 -9.61 110.00
CA ARG A 643 90.28 -9.92 111.40
C ARG A 643 90.92 -11.30 111.55
N ASP A 644 90.36 -12.34 110.94
CA ASP A 644 90.90 -13.70 111.03
C ASP A 644 92.31 -13.81 110.41
N GLU A 645 92.60 -13.07 109.34
CA GLU A 645 93.93 -12.94 108.72
C GLU A 645 94.94 -12.14 109.58
N GLN A 646 94.45 -11.17 110.36
CA GLN A 646 95.25 -10.37 111.30
C GLN A 646 95.60 -11.19 112.55
N ASP A 647 94.62 -11.93 113.09
CA ASP A 647 94.76 -12.90 114.18
C ASP A 647 95.80 -13.99 113.84
N ARG A 648 95.82 -14.48 112.59
CA ARG A 648 96.82 -15.46 112.14
C ARG A 648 98.23 -14.88 112.18
N LYS A 649 98.42 -13.66 111.69
CA LYS A 649 99.73 -12.97 111.65
C LYS A 649 100.26 -12.64 113.04
N GLU A 650 99.39 -12.29 113.99
CA GLU A 650 99.80 -12.07 115.38
C GLU A 650 100.30 -13.37 116.03
N ARG A 651 99.61 -14.50 115.81
CA ARG A 651 100.05 -15.82 116.29
C ARG A 651 101.37 -16.26 115.66
N GLU A 652 101.56 -16.05 114.35
CA GLU A 652 102.82 -16.29 113.63
C GLU A 652 103.98 -15.45 114.21
N CYS A 653 103.75 -14.17 114.54
CA CYS A 653 104.72 -13.30 115.20
C CYS A 653 105.10 -13.78 116.62
N ILE A 654 104.12 -14.17 117.43
CA ILE A 654 104.35 -14.65 118.81
C ILE A 654 105.20 -15.94 118.81
N GLU A 655 104.92 -16.87 117.89
CA GLU A 655 105.69 -18.09 117.75
C GLU A 655 107.13 -17.80 117.27
N HIS A 656 107.31 -16.85 116.34
CA HIS A 656 108.64 -16.46 115.86
C HIS A 656 109.48 -15.71 116.94
N GLU A 657 108.84 -14.94 117.82
CA GLU A 657 109.46 -14.39 119.05
C GLU A 657 109.89 -15.51 120.01
N ARG A 658 109.04 -16.52 120.23
CA ARG A 658 109.32 -17.65 121.14
C ARG A 658 110.57 -18.42 120.72
N ILE A 659 110.66 -18.80 119.45
CA ILE A 659 111.81 -19.51 118.87
C ILE A 659 113.10 -18.69 119.06
N LYS A 660 113.07 -17.38 118.81
CA LYS A 660 114.24 -16.49 119.02
C LYS A 660 114.71 -16.42 120.49
N ARG A 661 113.81 -16.53 121.46
CA ARG A 661 114.17 -16.54 122.89
C ARG A 661 114.79 -17.87 123.30
N GLU A 662 114.21 -19.00 122.85
CA GLU A 662 114.74 -20.34 123.11
C GLU A 662 116.13 -20.53 122.48
N GLU A 663 116.34 -20.05 121.25
CA GLU A 663 117.65 -20.09 120.56
C GLU A 663 118.69 -19.19 121.25
N LYS A 664 118.30 -18.02 121.78
CA LYS A 664 119.20 -17.17 122.56
C LYS A 664 119.60 -17.81 123.89
N GLU A 665 118.65 -18.38 124.65
CA GLU A 665 118.96 -19.08 125.89
C GLU A 665 119.88 -20.29 125.67
N ARG A 666 119.68 -21.03 124.57
CA ARG A 666 120.56 -22.15 124.21
C ARG A 666 122.02 -21.69 124.02
N ASN A 667 122.23 -20.63 123.24
CA ASN A 667 123.56 -20.06 123.02
C ASN A 667 124.22 -19.56 124.34
N GLU A 668 123.45 -18.96 125.24
CA GLU A 668 123.97 -18.55 126.56
C GLU A 668 124.33 -19.75 127.47
N ARG A 669 123.63 -20.89 127.35
CA ARG A 669 123.97 -22.12 128.10
C ARG A 669 125.23 -22.77 127.56
N GLU A 670 125.34 -22.93 126.23
CA GLU A 670 126.52 -23.50 125.57
C GLU A 670 127.80 -22.66 125.81
N LEU A 671 127.68 -21.33 125.95
CA LEU A 671 128.80 -20.45 126.32
C LEU A 671 129.28 -20.71 127.77
N ARG A 672 128.36 -20.74 128.75
CA ARG A 672 128.68 -20.96 130.18
C ARG A 672 129.25 -22.36 130.42
N GLU A 673 128.84 -23.35 129.63
CA GLU A 673 129.37 -24.72 129.70
C GLU A 673 130.82 -24.81 129.17
N ARG A 674 131.16 -24.04 128.13
CA ARG A 674 132.57 -23.91 127.67
C ARG A 674 133.47 -23.22 128.69
N GLU A 675 133.03 -22.11 129.27
CA GLU A 675 133.78 -21.39 130.33
C GLU A 675 134.01 -22.27 131.58
N ARG A 676 133.08 -23.18 131.87
CA ARG A 676 133.21 -24.16 132.95
C ARG A 676 134.25 -25.24 132.63
N ASN A 677 134.16 -25.86 131.46
CA ASN A 677 135.09 -26.92 131.05
C ASN A 677 136.53 -26.40 130.95
N GLU A 678 136.73 -25.19 130.44
CA GLU A 678 138.04 -24.52 130.43
C GLU A 678 138.62 -24.25 131.83
N ARG A 679 137.80 -24.17 132.87
CA ARG A 679 138.26 -24.08 134.27
C ARG A 679 138.63 -25.45 134.82
N GLU A 680 137.75 -26.43 134.65
CA GLU A 680 137.94 -27.78 135.19
C GLU A 680 139.19 -28.46 134.57
N ASP A 681 139.51 -28.24 133.29
CA ASP A 681 140.75 -28.75 132.67
C ASP A 681 142.04 -28.05 133.16
N ARG A 682 141.98 -26.77 133.57
CA ARG A 682 143.14 -26.07 134.16
C ARG A 682 143.47 -26.66 135.54
N GLU A 683 142.46 -26.80 136.40
CA GLU A 683 142.62 -27.42 137.73
C GLU A 683 143.07 -28.89 137.63
N ARG A 684 142.61 -29.62 136.61
CA ARG A 684 143.00 -31.01 136.35
C ARG A 684 144.48 -31.12 135.96
N ASN A 685 144.98 -30.23 135.11
CA ASN A 685 146.40 -30.21 134.74
C ASN A 685 147.30 -29.84 135.93
N GLU A 686 146.91 -28.87 136.77
CA GLU A 686 147.63 -28.55 138.00
C GLU A 686 147.66 -29.71 139.02
N ARG A 687 146.63 -30.56 139.07
CA ARG A 687 146.64 -31.76 139.91
C ARG A 687 147.55 -32.84 139.34
N ASN A 688 147.49 -33.10 138.03
CA ASN A 688 148.28 -34.13 137.36
C ASN A 688 149.79 -33.91 137.51
N GLU A 689 150.27 -32.66 137.42
CA GLU A 689 151.70 -32.36 137.55
C GLU A 689 152.21 -32.63 138.98
N ARG A 690 151.40 -32.35 140.01
CA ARG A 690 151.72 -32.66 141.42
C ARG A 690 151.79 -34.16 141.65
N GLU A 691 150.84 -34.94 141.11
CA GLU A 691 150.87 -36.40 141.22
C GLU A 691 152.08 -37.04 140.54
N ARG A 692 152.65 -36.44 139.49
CA ARG A 692 153.87 -36.98 138.86
C ARG A 692 155.09 -36.89 139.79
N ILE A 693 155.21 -35.77 140.51
CA ILE A 693 156.32 -35.50 141.46
C ILE A 693 156.30 -36.49 142.64
N ASP A 694 155.13 -36.84 143.17
CA ASP A 694 155.02 -37.80 144.28
C ASP A 694 155.19 -39.27 143.84
N ARG A 695 154.90 -39.62 142.57
CA ARG A 695 155.12 -40.98 142.05
C ARG A 695 156.60 -41.33 141.89
N GLU A 696 157.40 -40.41 141.33
CA GLU A 696 158.87 -40.58 141.21
C GLU A 696 159.53 -40.83 142.57
N ARG A 697 158.92 -40.33 143.66
CA ARG A 697 159.37 -40.51 145.04
C ARG A 697 158.99 -41.86 145.67
N ASN A 698 157.98 -42.55 145.12
CA ASN A 698 157.46 -43.82 145.64
C ASN A 698 158.03 -45.04 144.89
N ASP A 699 158.31 -44.92 143.59
CA ASP A 699 158.87 -46.04 142.80
C ASP A 699 160.30 -46.44 143.23
N GLN A 700 161.03 -45.55 143.91
CA GLN A 700 162.28 -45.89 144.59
C GLN A 700 162.08 -46.81 145.80
N LEU A 701 160.93 -46.76 146.48
CA LEU A 701 160.65 -47.55 147.69
C LEU A 701 160.08 -48.95 147.37
N LEU A 702 159.40 -49.12 146.23
CA LEU A 702 158.70 -50.38 145.94
C LEU A 702 159.61 -51.50 145.41
N ASN A 703 160.73 -51.15 144.76
CA ASN A 703 161.60 -52.13 144.10
C ASN A 703 162.36 -53.05 145.06
N GLU A 704 162.64 -52.63 146.31
CA GLU A 704 163.31 -53.50 147.29
C GLU A 704 162.39 -54.59 147.87
N LEU A 705 161.07 -54.48 147.70
CA LEU A 705 160.10 -55.35 148.36
C LEU A 705 159.65 -56.57 147.53
N ASN A 706 159.95 -56.64 146.23
CA ASN A 706 159.06 -57.37 145.32
C ASN A 706 159.46 -58.80 144.89
N ASP A 707 160.58 -59.37 145.36
CA ASP A 707 161.05 -60.69 144.92
C ASP A 707 160.13 -61.91 145.37
N ARG A 708 158.82 -62.04 144.87
CA ARG A 708 157.56 -62.78 145.41
C ARG A 708 156.37 -63.34 144.42
N ILE A 709 155.03 -63.36 144.76
CA ILE A 709 153.87 -64.42 144.61
C ILE A 709 152.69 -64.36 143.49
N LYS A 710 151.80 -65.40 143.23
CA LYS A 710 150.60 -65.55 142.22
C LYS A 710 149.48 -66.74 142.39
N ARG A 711 148.17 -66.73 141.85
CA ARG A 711 147.05 -67.81 141.52
C ARG A 711 145.50 -67.32 141.50
N GLN A 712 144.25 -67.88 141.18
CA GLN A 712 143.36 -69.00 140.52
C GLN A 712 141.75 -68.62 140.54
N GLU A 713 140.54 -69.19 140.10
CA GLU A 713 139.83 -70.28 139.24
C GLU A 713 138.23 -70.11 138.83
N HIS A 714 137.26 -71.14 138.67
CA HIS A 714 135.88 -71.17 137.90
C HIS A 714 134.57 -71.94 138.53
N VAL A 715 133.29 -72.35 138.08
CA VAL A 715 132.20 -72.44 136.92
C VAL A 715 130.75 -73.09 137.41
N ARG A 716 129.44 -73.38 136.92
CA ARG A 716 128.32 -73.37 135.79
C ARG A 716 126.74 -73.70 136.21
N PRO A 717 125.61 -73.78 135.35
CA PRO A 717 124.06 -73.82 135.64
C PRO A 717 122.95 -74.87 135.00
N LEU A 718 121.54 -74.78 135.13
CA LEU A 718 120.36 -75.79 134.81
C LEU A 718 118.77 -75.37 134.57
N PRO A 719 117.73 -76.16 134.00
CA PRO A 719 116.24 -75.80 133.67
C PRO A 719 114.90 -76.84 133.80
N PRO A 720 113.69 -76.95 133.04
CA PRO A 720 112.18 -77.19 133.49
C PRO A 720 111.00 -78.08 132.68
N VAL A 721 109.61 -78.08 132.98
CA VAL A 721 108.26 -78.32 132.10
C VAL A 721 106.97 -79.31 132.45
N CYS A 722 105.64 -79.06 132.02
CA CYS A 722 104.22 -79.79 131.92
C CYS A 722 103.28 -80.17 133.17
N SER A 723 101.98 -80.60 132.98
CA SER A 723 101.00 -81.38 133.87
C SER A 723 99.86 -80.73 134.75
N ILE A 724 98.99 -81.57 135.39
CA ILE A 724 97.78 -81.25 136.24
C ILE A 724 98.03 -81.61 137.72
N GLN A 725 97.71 -80.72 138.68
CA GLN A 725 96.63 -80.86 139.70
C GLN A 725 96.52 -79.61 140.60
#